data_AF-A0A397T1E1-F1
#
_entry.id   AF-A0A397T1E1-F1
#
_cell.length_a   1.000
_cell.length_b   1.000
_cell.length_c   1.000
_cell.angle_alpha   90.00
_cell.angle_beta   90.00
_cell.angle_gamma   90.00
#
_symmetry.space_group_name_H-M   'P 1'
#
loop_
_entity.id
_entity.type
_entity.pdbx_description
1 polymer ?
#
loop_
_entity_poly.entity_id
_entity_poly.type
_entity_poly.pdbx_seq_one_letter_code
_entity_poly.pdbx_strand_id
1 'polypeptide(L)'
;MSANPNQRPTANELYYIFNFWYCSIEDEVYEDHQAEKFGYKGKEIKAMFEEADKEIPNISLSYEKVPGAIYTSRVFTFKILSKPINSSIITSTYLNDKEIEIESSANFIDLSISTPPTPGTMLSNTYVKNLLIVGHIGVGKSTLANMLSDTYDFKESKEPVSNTRNFQKKYFEWKGTKYCVIDTRIARKEVLYKMPEIINLMPEGIIRVLFVIDRKFTTEEIEIFELFKKAISKSGNINYTITIVRTKFHNFKDKHKCKKDKEDLCKENEAISKIVESCKSIIYVDIPPKNIRDDLKRDQLRNMLLGHLEKIHQNKLGTWNKIIKQAKRLVSPSLNFNERITPERNKIGNLLIIGRTGSGKSTLANVLSNTYDLEENEDLGSNTRDFWKKNFEWKGMRFCVIDVRVDLTKKKILYNKIGEVIYSIPEGISQVLFVVDKRFTSEELETFKVFGKAILESGIVKYTTIVRTKFVNFENKYECEKDKKELCKENEIIAKIVELCRGVIYVDNLPINIHNGGDQKAIRINRKRREKSRAILLNYLKSACREYYKLKVWDRLHAKITSYMKETESVKSTSKIISNIENNVAKEVERNLNLEVPTLFKINFDAYCAYQNTLEILKNITSSDIEENNEGNKY
;
A
#
# COMPACT_ATOMS: atom_id res chain seq x y z
N MET A 1 7.79 30.38 -32.20
CA MET A 1 6.50 29.67 -32.38
C MET A 1 5.55 30.51 -33.23
N SER A 2 4.57 29.90 -33.90
CA SER A 2 3.59 30.65 -34.71
C SER A 2 2.75 31.61 -33.85
N ALA A 3 2.57 32.83 -34.34
CA ALA A 3 1.69 33.82 -33.72
C ALA A 3 0.21 33.39 -33.81
N ASN A 4 -0.17 32.61 -34.83
CA ASN A 4 -1.53 32.12 -35.05
C ASN A 4 -1.93 31.05 -34.00
N PRO A 5 -2.96 31.29 -33.15
CA PRO A 5 -3.36 30.35 -32.10
C PRO A 5 -3.70 28.94 -32.62
N ASN A 6 -4.30 28.83 -33.80
CA ASN A 6 -4.73 27.55 -34.38
C ASN A 6 -3.56 26.70 -34.93
N GLN A 7 -2.35 27.26 -34.94
CA GLN A 7 -1.11 26.59 -35.37
C GLN A 7 -0.11 26.43 -34.22
N ARG A 8 -0.52 26.71 -32.97
CA ARG A 8 0.31 26.44 -31.80
C ARG A 8 0.12 24.99 -31.36
N PRO A 9 1.19 24.27 -30.99
CA PRO A 9 1.04 22.95 -30.41
C PRO A 9 0.26 23.04 -29.09
N THR A 10 -0.58 22.05 -28.83
CA THR A 10 -1.23 21.86 -27.53
C THR A 10 -0.21 21.60 -26.42
N ALA A 11 -0.60 21.76 -25.16
CA ALA A 11 0.27 21.47 -24.01
C ALA A 11 0.81 20.02 -24.02
N ASN A 12 0.01 19.06 -24.54
CA ASN A 12 0.44 17.67 -24.69
C ASN A 12 1.47 17.50 -25.81
N GLU A 13 1.29 18.15 -26.97
CA GLU A 13 2.27 18.11 -28.06
C GLU A 13 3.59 18.79 -27.65
N LEU A 14 3.51 19.92 -26.94
CA LEU A 14 4.66 20.56 -26.28
C LEU A 14 5.40 19.61 -25.34
N TYR A 15 4.68 18.91 -24.46
CA TYR A 15 5.25 17.93 -23.55
C TYR A 15 5.98 16.80 -24.30
N TYR A 16 5.41 16.28 -25.40
CA TYR A 16 6.08 15.25 -26.21
C TYR A 16 7.28 15.77 -27.00
N ILE A 17 7.25 17.02 -27.48
CA ILE A 17 8.41 17.66 -28.14
C ILE A 17 9.56 17.82 -27.14
N PHE A 18 9.31 18.40 -25.96
CA PHE A 18 10.34 18.56 -24.93
C PHE A 18 10.87 17.23 -24.41
N ASN A 19 10.01 16.22 -24.23
CA ASN A 19 10.46 14.88 -23.85
C ASN A 19 11.32 14.23 -24.96
N PHE A 20 11.03 14.48 -26.23
CA PHE A 20 11.86 13.99 -27.34
C PHE A 20 13.23 14.70 -27.40
N TRP A 21 13.28 16.02 -27.16
CA TRP A 21 14.54 16.76 -27.05
C TRP A 21 15.39 16.28 -25.88
N TYR A 22 14.80 16.13 -24.69
CA TYR A 22 15.47 15.61 -23.50
C TYR A 22 16.08 14.22 -23.74
N CYS A 23 15.30 13.28 -24.29
CA CYS A 23 15.78 11.95 -24.65
C CYS A 23 16.77 11.92 -25.84
N SER A 24 16.96 13.03 -26.56
CA SER A 24 17.96 13.15 -27.62
C SER A 24 19.32 13.65 -27.10
N ILE A 25 19.35 14.18 -25.87
CA ILE A 25 20.55 14.73 -25.22
C ILE A 25 21.13 13.72 -24.20
N GLU A 26 20.29 12.93 -23.52
CA GLU A 26 20.75 11.82 -22.65
C GLU A 26 21.07 10.55 -23.46
N ASP A 27 22.36 10.22 -23.60
CA ASP A 27 22.89 9.11 -24.42
C ASP A 27 22.54 7.67 -23.93
N GLU A 28 21.76 7.48 -22.86
CA GLU A 28 21.63 6.17 -22.17
C GLU A 28 20.37 5.32 -22.51
N VAL A 29 19.46 5.76 -23.40
CA VAL A 29 18.09 5.14 -23.43
C VAL A 29 17.59 4.59 -24.79
N TYR A 30 18.16 4.93 -25.95
CA TYR A 30 17.64 4.42 -27.24
C TYR A 30 18.70 4.11 -28.31
N GLU A 31 18.74 2.86 -28.79
CA GLU A 31 19.55 2.42 -29.95
C GLU A 31 19.13 3.03 -31.31
N ASP A 32 18.15 3.95 -31.34
CA ASP A 32 17.60 4.54 -32.56
C ASP A 32 17.71 6.07 -32.60
N HIS A 33 18.95 6.57 -32.48
CA HIS A 33 19.29 7.97 -32.73
C HIS A 33 19.13 8.40 -34.21
N GLN A 34 18.57 7.54 -35.08
CA GLN A 34 18.28 7.82 -36.48
C GLN A 34 16.79 8.16 -36.71
N ALA A 35 15.91 7.91 -35.73
CA ALA A 35 14.48 8.15 -35.84
C ALA A 35 14.14 9.66 -35.93
N GLU A 36 13.59 10.06 -37.07
CA GLU A 36 13.05 11.39 -37.31
C GLU A 36 11.66 11.54 -36.67
N LYS A 37 11.46 12.57 -35.85
CA LYS A 37 10.17 12.91 -35.23
C LYS A 37 9.97 14.42 -35.21
N PHE A 38 8.73 14.85 -35.42
CA PHE A 38 8.36 16.28 -35.44
C PHE A 38 9.11 17.15 -36.48
N GLY A 39 9.75 16.53 -37.48
CA GLY A 39 10.49 17.20 -38.56
C GLY A 39 11.99 17.39 -38.32
N TYR A 40 12.56 16.73 -37.31
CA TYR A 40 14.00 16.76 -37.01
C TYR A 40 14.47 15.42 -36.39
N LYS A 41 15.76 15.12 -36.49
CA LYS A 41 16.39 13.93 -35.91
C LYS A 41 17.01 14.25 -34.56
N GLY A 42 17.07 13.25 -33.67
CA GLY A 42 17.66 13.43 -32.34
C GLY A 42 19.10 13.95 -32.36
N LYS A 43 19.91 13.51 -33.34
CA LYS A 43 21.28 14.02 -33.57
C LYS A 43 21.34 15.49 -33.95
N GLU A 44 20.37 15.98 -34.72
CA GLU A 44 20.29 17.39 -35.12
C GLU A 44 19.91 18.27 -33.91
N ILE A 45 19.00 17.77 -33.05
CA ILE A 45 18.69 18.40 -31.76
C ILE A 45 19.93 18.46 -30.87
N LYS A 46 20.64 17.34 -30.67
CA LYS A 46 21.83 17.30 -29.83
C LYS A 46 22.91 18.27 -30.32
N ALA A 47 23.18 18.29 -31.63
CA ALA A 47 24.13 19.23 -32.24
C ALA A 47 23.74 20.70 -32.02
N MET A 48 22.46 21.07 -32.18
CA MET A 48 22.00 22.44 -31.92
C MET A 48 22.16 22.87 -30.47
N PHE A 49 21.94 21.98 -29.50
CA PHE A 49 22.19 22.28 -28.08
C PHE A 49 23.69 22.36 -27.77
N GLU A 50 24.52 21.46 -28.31
CA GLU A 50 25.98 21.50 -28.17
C GLU A 50 26.64 22.72 -28.86
N GLU A 51 25.98 23.32 -29.86
CA GLU A 51 26.38 24.57 -30.50
C GLU A 51 25.97 25.77 -29.63
N ALA A 52 24.71 25.82 -29.18
CA ALA A 52 24.21 26.85 -28.28
C ALA A 52 25.01 26.93 -26.96
N ASP A 53 25.36 25.80 -26.35
CA ASP A 53 26.16 25.74 -25.12
C ASP A 53 27.58 26.32 -25.29
N LYS A 54 28.10 26.38 -26.52
CA LYS A 54 29.39 27.04 -26.84
C LYS A 54 29.24 28.54 -27.12
N GLU A 55 28.07 28.99 -27.57
CA GLU A 55 27.79 30.42 -27.81
C GLU A 55 27.32 31.15 -26.54
N ILE A 56 26.59 30.48 -25.64
CA ILE A 56 26.07 31.07 -24.39
C ILE A 56 27.13 31.85 -23.57
N PRO A 57 28.38 31.37 -23.39
CA PRO A 57 29.43 32.12 -22.70
C PRO A 57 29.87 33.42 -23.39
N ASN A 58 29.62 33.56 -24.70
CA ASN A 58 30.02 34.72 -25.52
C ASN A 58 28.90 35.75 -25.70
N ILE A 59 27.72 35.53 -25.13
CA ILE A 59 26.60 36.50 -25.21
C ILE A 59 26.93 37.70 -24.31
N SER A 60 27.34 38.82 -24.93
CA SER A 60 27.60 40.05 -24.18
C SER A 60 26.32 40.54 -23.50
N LEU A 61 26.38 40.73 -22.17
CA LEU A 61 25.30 41.32 -21.37
C LEU A 61 25.17 42.84 -21.54
N SER A 62 25.95 43.45 -22.45
CA SER A 62 25.89 44.89 -22.76
C SER A 62 24.71 45.23 -23.68
N TYR A 63 23.55 45.54 -23.09
CA TYR A 63 22.44 46.14 -23.82
C TYR A 63 22.70 47.63 -24.10
N GLU A 64 23.11 47.97 -25.32
CA GLU A 64 23.12 49.36 -25.79
C GLU A 64 21.68 49.89 -25.91
N LYS A 65 21.38 50.98 -25.20
CA LYS A 65 20.14 51.73 -25.40
C LYS A 65 20.24 52.53 -26.69
N VAL A 66 19.74 51.97 -27.80
CA VAL A 66 19.54 52.69 -29.06
C VAL A 66 18.63 53.91 -28.80
N PRO A 67 19.12 55.18 -28.87
CA PRO A 67 18.34 56.34 -28.41
C PRO A 67 17.11 56.66 -29.27
N GLY A 68 17.07 56.13 -30.50
CA GLY A 68 15.93 56.23 -31.42
C GLY A 68 14.96 55.04 -31.38
N ALA A 69 15.16 54.06 -30.49
CA ALA A 69 14.25 52.93 -30.38
C ALA A 69 12.91 53.37 -29.77
N ILE A 70 11.89 53.54 -30.62
CA ILE A 70 10.50 53.68 -30.17
C ILE A 70 10.07 52.33 -29.58
N TYR A 71 10.29 52.17 -28.28
CA TYR A 71 9.74 51.07 -27.51
C TYR A 71 8.21 51.14 -27.61
N THR A 72 7.62 50.26 -28.41
CA THR A 72 6.19 50.01 -28.41
C THR A 72 5.81 49.14 -27.21
N SER A 73 6.24 49.58 -26.01
CA SER A 73 5.80 49.08 -24.71
C SER A 73 4.35 49.49 -24.45
N ARG A 74 3.44 49.01 -25.30
CA ARG A 74 2.02 48.92 -24.96
C ARG A 74 1.95 48.13 -23.66
N VAL A 75 1.35 48.74 -22.64
CA VAL A 75 1.12 48.11 -21.33
C VAL A 75 0.54 46.71 -21.56
N PHE A 76 1.21 45.70 -21.02
CA PHE A 76 0.91 44.29 -21.26
C PHE A 76 -0.47 43.94 -20.67
N THR A 77 -1.50 44.15 -21.47
CA THR A 77 -2.91 44.07 -21.06
C THR A 77 -3.55 42.87 -21.72
N PHE A 78 -4.11 41.99 -20.89
CA PHE A 78 -4.74 40.73 -21.32
C PHE A 78 -5.89 40.89 -22.33
N LYS A 79 -6.35 42.12 -22.61
CA LYS A 79 -7.37 42.46 -23.61
C LYS A 79 -6.93 42.28 -25.07
N ILE A 80 -5.62 42.21 -25.36
CA ILE A 80 -5.10 42.11 -26.74
C ILE A 80 -4.83 40.65 -27.17
N LEU A 81 -4.86 39.70 -26.23
CA LEU A 81 -4.69 38.27 -26.53
C LEU A 81 -6.01 37.65 -27.00
N SER A 82 -5.95 36.87 -28.09
CA SER A 82 -7.05 35.98 -28.48
C SER A 82 -7.38 35.05 -27.31
N LYS A 83 -8.68 34.85 -27.03
CA LYS A 83 -9.11 33.95 -25.94
C LYS A 83 -8.45 32.56 -26.11
N PRO A 84 -7.90 31.95 -25.04
CA PRO A 84 -7.32 30.63 -25.13
C PRO A 84 -8.41 29.62 -25.54
N ILE A 85 -8.15 28.88 -26.62
CA ILE A 85 -9.04 27.83 -27.12
C ILE A 85 -8.81 26.58 -26.27
N ASN A 86 -9.25 26.62 -25.02
CA ASN A 86 -9.35 25.43 -24.19
C ASN A 86 -10.46 24.52 -24.72
N SER A 87 -10.28 23.21 -24.62
CA SER A 87 -11.33 22.25 -25.01
C SER A 87 -12.64 22.55 -24.27
N SER A 88 -13.77 22.32 -24.94
CA SER A 88 -15.13 22.68 -24.51
C SER A 88 -15.62 22.08 -23.19
N ILE A 89 -14.78 21.31 -22.50
CA ILE A 89 -15.08 20.60 -21.25
C ILE A 89 -14.87 21.49 -20.00
N ILE A 90 -13.98 22.50 -20.06
CA ILE A 90 -13.54 23.24 -18.85
C ILE A 90 -14.48 24.41 -18.50
N THR A 91 -15.18 24.99 -19.47
CA THR A 91 -15.94 26.24 -19.29
C THR A 91 -17.19 26.09 -18.41
N SER A 92 -17.73 24.88 -18.23
CA SER A 92 -18.99 24.67 -17.49
C SER A 92 -18.85 24.52 -15.98
N THR A 93 -17.65 24.24 -15.47
CA THR A 93 -17.44 23.82 -14.06
C THR A 93 -16.82 24.88 -13.14
N TYR A 94 -16.33 26.01 -13.67
CA TYR A 94 -15.49 26.95 -12.92
C TYR A 94 -15.86 28.45 -13.07
N LEU A 95 -17.03 28.78 -13.64
CA LEU A 95 -17.43 30.19 -13.88
C LEU A 95 -18.91 30.50 -13.52
N ASN A 96 -19.49 29.74 -12.59
CA ASN A 96 -20.83 30.01 -12.03
C ASN A 96 -20.76 30.26 -10.51
N ASP A 97 -19.88 31.17 -10.09
CA ASP A 97 -19.97 31.77 -8.77
C ASP A 97 -20.91 32.97 -8.82
N LYS A 98 -22.07 32.83 -8.16
CA LYS A 98 -22.86 33.97 -7.68
C LYS A 98 -23.15 33.77 -6.19
N GLU A 99 -22.47 34.61 -5.41
CA GLU A 99 -22.76 35.08 -4.06
C GLU A 99 -23.94 34.42 -3.32
N ILE A 100 -23.62 33.78 -2.20
CA ILE A 100 -24.54 33.63 -1.07
C ILE A 100 -23.79 34.15 0.17
N GLU A 101 -24.36 35.19 0.80
CA GLU A 101 -23.81 35.81 2.00
C GLU A 101 -23.90 34.85 3.20
N ILE A 102 -22.96 34.98 4.12
CA ILE A 102 -22.94 34.22 5.38
C ILE A 102 -23.62 35.09 6.43
N GLU A 103 -24.82 34.70 6.86
CA GLU A 103 -25.40 35.20 8.11
C GLU A 103 -25.36 34.11 9.19
N SER A 104 -25.02 34.53 10.40
CA SER A 104 -24.71 33.66 11.54
C SER A 104 -25.84 33.66 12.55
N SER A 105 -26.29 32.48 12.97
CA SER A 105 -26.80 32.25 14.32
C SER A 105 -26.91 30.75 14.62
N ALA A 106 -26.54 30.38 15.84
CA ALA A 106 -26.82 29.05 16.39
C ALA A 106 -28.18 29.08 17.10
N ASN A 107 -28.93 27.96 17.10
CA ASN A 107 -29.84 27.60 18.19
C ASN A 107 -30.28 26.12 18.15
N PHE A 108 -30.82 25.66 19.27
CA PHE A 108 -31.14 24.27 19.64
C PHE A 108 -32.61 23.85 19.33
N ILE A 109 -32.87 22.53 19.18
CA ILE A 109 -34.17 21.81 19.46
C ILE A 109 -35.31 22.09 18.42
N ASP A 110 -36.31 21.24 18.11
CA ASP A 110 -36.88 20.00 18.71
C ASP A 110 -37.28 18.89 17.68
N LEU A 111 -38.15 17.94 18.08
CA LEU A 111 -38.74 16.79 17.38
C LEU A 111 -39.89 17.09 16.37
N SER A 112 -40.13 16.09 15.48
CA SER A 112 -41.41 15.74 14.79
C SER A 112 -41.87 16.67 13.63
N ILE A 113 -42.68 16.29 12.63
CA ILE A 113 -43.70 15.22 12.45
C ILE A 113 -43.61 14.57 11.03
N SER A 114 -44.18 13.36 10.89
CA SER A 114 -44.29 12.55 9.65
C SER A 114 -45.00 13.20 8.44
N THR A 115 -44.52 12.90 7.23
CA THR A 115 -45.36 12.65 6.02
C THR A 115 -44.76 11.50 5.17
N PRO A 116 -45.55 10.74 4.39
CA PRO A 116 -45.07 9.58 3.64
C PRO A 116 -44.44 9.94 2.28
N PRO A 117 -43.49 9.15 1.75
CA PRO A 117 -42.84 9.44 0.48
C PRO A 117 -43.72 9.10 -0.73
N THR A 118 -43.86 10.05 -1.65
CA THR A 118 -44.51 9.87 -2.95
C THR A 118 -43.75 8.84 -3.81
N PRO A 119 -44.44 7.92 -4.52
CA PRO A 119 -43.76 6.93 -5.36
C PRO A 119 -43.25 7.57 -6.66
N GLY A 120 -41.97 7.97 -6.69
CA GLY A 120 -41.37 8.61 -7.87
C GLY A 120 -39.84 8.64 -7.96
N THR A 121 -39.12 8.46 -6.85
CA THR A 121 -37.65 8.43 -6.84
C THR A 121 -37.10 7.01 -6.88
N MET A 122 -36.67 6.58 -8.06
CA MET A 122 -35.78 5.43 -8.21
C MET A 122 -34.48 5.71 -7.43
N LEU A 123 -34.32 5.06 -6.27
CA LEU A 123 -33.08 5.07 -5.50
C LEU A 123 -31.93 4.56 -6.38
N SER A 124 -31.08 5.47 -6.85
CA SER A 124 -29.82 5.16 -7.53
C SER A 124 -28.79 4.68 -6.49
N ASN A 125 -29.04 3.50 -5.91
CA ASN A 125 -28.06 2.80 -5.10
C ASN A 125 -26.77 2.65 -5.93
N THR A 126 -25.71 3.34 -5.51
CA THR A 126 -24.41 3.41 -6.20
C THR A 126 -23.58 2.14 -5.98
N TYR A 127 -24.20 0.99 -6.26
CA TYR A 127 -23.65 -0.34 -6.09
C TYR A 127 -22.53 -0.62 -7.10
N VAL A 128 -21.37 -1.06 -6.59
CA VAL A 128 -20.18 -1.31 -7.42
C VAL A 128 -20.27 -2.67 -8.12
N LYS A 129 -20.16 -2.67 -9.46
CA LYS A 129 -20.18 -3.89 -10.28
C LYS A 129 -18.84 -4.62 -10.21
N ASN A 130 -18.83 -5.72 -9.46
CA ASN A 130 -17.66 -6.51 -9.13
C ASN A 130 -17.35 -7.63 -10.15
N LEU A 131 -16.28 -7.47 -10.91
CA LEU A 131 -15.79 -8.41 -11.94
C LEU A 131 -14.60 -9.23 -11.41
N LEU A 132 -14.66 -10.55 -11.51
CA LEU A 132 -13.56 -11.47 -11.16
C LEU A 132 -12.96 -12.10 -12.43
N ILE A 133 -11.66 -11.98 -12.65
CA ILE A 133 -10.97 -12.55 -13.81
C ILE A 133 -10.21 -13.81 -13.40
N VAL A 134 -10.56 -14.96 -13.96
CA VAL A 134 -9.97 -16.29 -13.70
C VAL A 134 -9.49 -16.97 -14.98
N GLY A 135 -8.63 -17.98 -14.89
CA GLY A 135 -8.06 -18.70 -16.04
C GLY A 135 -6.59 -19.07 -15.81
N HIS A 136 -5.96 -19.82 -16.72
CA HIS A 136 -4.57 -20.27 -16.56
C HIS A 136 -3.55 -19.10 -16.54
N ILE A 137 -2.29 -19.35 -16.19
CA ILE A 137 -1.21 -18.35 -16.27
C ILE A 137 -0.86 -18.08 -17.74
N GLY A 138 -0.50 -16.84 -18.07
CA GLY A 138 -0.10 -16.44 -19.43
C GLY A 138 -1.25 -16.15 -20.41
N VAL A 139 -2.51 -16.46 -20.07
CA VAL A 139 -3.69 -16.24 -20.95
C VAL A 139 -4.12 -14.76 -21.11
N GLY A 140 -3.38 -13.80 -20.53
CA GLY A 140 -3.66 -12.37 -20.68
C GLY A 140 -4.63 -11.76 -19.67
N LYS A 141 -4.83 -12.37 -18.49
CA LYS A 141 -5.75 -11.86 -17.45
C LYS A 141 -5.42 -10.43 -16.98
N SER A 142 -4.15 -10.15 -16.69
CA SER A 142 -3.68 -8.80 -16.31
C SER A 142 -3.85 -7.79 -17.44
N THR A 143 -3.63 -8.19 -18.70
CA THR A 143 -3.84 -7.36 -19.89
C THR A 143 -5.32 -7.02 -20.08
N LEU A 144 -6.22 -7.98 -19.84
CA LEU A 144 -7.67 -7.77 -19.83
C LEU A 144 -8.11 -6.86 -18.67
N ALA A 145 -7.52 -7.01 -17.48
CA ALA A 145 -7.78 -6.17 -16.33
C ALA A 145 -7.39 -4.71 -16.60
N ASN A 146 -6.15 -4.47 -17.09
CA ASN A 146 -5.64 -3.17 -17.53
C ASN A 146 -6.56 -2.52 -18.58
N MET A 147 -7.01 -3.28 -19.59
CA MET A 147 -7.91 -2.78 -20.63
C MET A 147 -9.31 -2.42 -20.09
N LEU A 148 -9.83 -3.16 -19.09
CA LEU A 148 -11.12 -2.85 -18.46
C LEU A 148 -11.04 -1.56 -17.63
N SER A 149 -10.02 -1.46 -16.77
CA SER A 149 -9.87 -0.34 -15.83
C SER A 149 -9.14 0.88 -16.40
N ASP A 150 -8.63 0.82 -17.62
CA ASP A 150 -7.90 1.91 -18.29
C ASP A 150 -6.60 2.31 -17.58
N THR A 151 -5.86 1.30 -17.14
CA THR A 151 -4.68 1.47 -16.28
C THR A 151 -3.55 0.53 -16.68
N TYR A 152 -2.39 0.69 -16.03
CA TYR A 152 -1.22 -0.19 -16.16
C TYR A 152 -0.83 -0.85 -14.82
N ASP A 153 -1.76 -0.84 -13.85
CA ASP A 153 -1.54 -1.27 -12.47
C ASP A 153 -1.41 -2.80 -12.33
N PHE A 154 -1.97 -3.55 -13.29
CA PHE A 154 -1.84 -5.00 -13.38
C PHE A 154 -0.58 -5.34 -14.17
N LYS A 155 0.49 -5.77 -13.48
CA LYS A 155 1.78 -6.10 -14.14
C LYS A 155 1.62 -7.30 -15.07
N GLU A 156 1.63 -7.06 -16.37
CA GLU A 156 1.53 -8.08 -17.40
C GLU A 156 2.80 -8.95 -17.45
N SER A 157 2.65 -10.28 -17.41
CA SER A 157 3.76 -11.24 -17.49
C SER A 157 3.32 -12.56 -18.14
N LYS A 158 4.22 -13.20 -18.89
CA LYS A 158 4.00 -14.55 -19.43
C LYS A 158 4.23 -15.65 -18.37
N GLU A 159 5.00 -15.34 -17.32
CA GLU A 159 5.39 -16.25 -16.25
C GLU A 159 4.71 -15.94 -14.90
N PRO A 160 4.66 -16.91 -13.96
CA PRO A 160 4.27 -16.66 -12.57
C PRO A 160 5.30 -15.74 -11.89
N VAL A 161 4.92 -14.50 -11.59
CA VAL A 161 5.80 -13.57 -10.86
C VAL A 161 5.78 -13.96 -9.37
N SER A 162 6.85 -14.61 -8.92
CA SER A 162 7.01 -15.26 -7.61
C SER A 162 6.94 -14.34 -6.36
N ASN A 163 6.61 -13.06 -6.53
CA ASN A 163 6.60 -12.04 -5.46
C ASN A 163 5.42 -11.05 -5.51
N THR A 164 4.38 -11.26 -6.35
CA THR A 164 3.19 -10.38 -6.41
C THR A 164 2.01 -10.88 -5.57
N ARG A 165 1.12 -9.97 -5.16
CA ARG A 165 -0.14 -10.33 -4.46
C ARG A 165 -0.96 -11.30 -5.32
N ASN A 166 -1.48 -12.36 -4.69
CA ASN A 166 -2.38 -13.37 -5.27
C ASN A 166 -3.57 -12.75 -6.03
N PHE A 167 -4.07 -11.62 -5.53
CA PHE A 167 -5.11 -10.82 -6.16
C PHE A 167 -4.62 -9.38 -6.31
N GLN A 168 -4.85 -8.80 -7.49
CA GLN A 168 -4.81 -7.36 -7.68
C GLN A 168 -6.24 -6.85 -7.87
N LYS A 169 -6.56 -5.68 -7.33
CA LYS A 169 -7.90 -5.08 -7.33
C LYS A 169 -7.81 -3.64 -7.82
N LYS A 170 -8.69 -3.24 -8.74
CA LYS A 170 -8.79 -1.86 -9.21
C LYS A 170 -10.26 -1.44 -9.36
N TYR A 171 -10.57 -0.25 -8.85
CA TYR A 171 -11.83 0.43 -9.12
C TYR A 171 -11.70 1.29 -10.38
N PHE A 172 -12.76 1.35 -11.18
CA PHE A 172 -12.87 2.25 -12.32
C PHE A 172 -14.35 2.64 -12.53
N GLU A 173 -14.60 3.66 -13.34
CA GLU A 173 -15.95 4.07 -13.72
C GLU A 173 -16.14 3.94 -15.24
N TRP A 174 -17.34 3.60 -15.67
CA TRP A 174 -17.73 3.60 -17.07
C TRP A 174 -19.21 3.96 -17.20
N LYS A 175 -19.50 5.04 -17.96
CA LYS A 175 -20.86 5.59 -18.16
C LYS A 175 -21.65 5.78 -16.85
N GLY A 176 -21.05 6.43 -15.85
CA GLY A 176 -21.66 6.67 -14.54
C GLY A 176 -21.81 5.44 -13.64
N THR A 177 -21.42 4.25 -14.12
CA THR A 177 -21.45 3.00 -13.33
C THR A 177 -20.07 2.73 -12.75
N LYS A 178 -20.00 2.56 -11.43
CA LYS A 178 -18.79 2.15 -10.73
C LYS A 178 -18.56 0.65 -10.87
N TYR A 179 -17.34 0.29 -11.22
CA TYR A 179 -16.86 -1.08 -11.38
C TYR A 179 -15.68 -1.35 -10.47
N CYS A 180 -15.48 -2.63 -10.14
CA CYS A 180 -14.26 -3.12 -9.53
C CYS A 180 -13.83 -4.41 -10.24
N VAL A 181 -12.60 -4.45 -10.75
CA VAL A 181 -12.00 -5.65 -11.35
C VAL A 181 -10.97 -6.27 -10.41
N ILE A 182 -11.01 -7.59 -10.27
CA ILE A 182 -9.98 -8.39 -9.62
C ILE A 182 -9.31 -9.32 -10.63
N ASP A 183 -7.99 -9.20 -10.76
CA ASP A 183 -7.12 -10.13 -11.48
C ASP A 183 -6.60 -11.21 -10.52
N THR A 184 -6.83 -12.48 -10.85
CA THR A 184 -6.33 -13.62 -10.07
C THR A 184 -4.96 -14.06 -10.60
N ARG A 185 -3.89 -13.75 -9.85
CA ARG A 185 -2.50 -14.08 -10.24
C ARG A 185 -2.07 -15.49 -9.80
N ILE A 186 -3.05 -16.37 -9.58
CA ILE A 186 -2.93 -17.69 -8.98
C ILE A 186 -2.98 -18.78 -10.07
N ALA A 187 -2.30 -19.90 -9.84
CA ALA A 187 -2.40 -21.10 -10.67
C ALA A 187 -3.45 -22.10 -10.14
N ARG A 188 -4.05 -22.89 -11.04
CA ARG A 188 -4.76 -24.13 -10.68
C ARG A 188 -5.94 -23.93 -9.70
N LYS A 189 -6.19 -24.93 -8.84
CA LYS A 189 -7.32 -25.02 -7.89
C LYS A 189 -7.19 -24.06 -6.69
N GLU A 190 -6.04 -23.41 -6.49
CA GLU A 190 -5.79 -22.49 -5.36
C GLU A 190 -6.75 -21.29 -5.32
N VAL A 191 -7.29 -20.85 -6.46
CA VAL A 191 -8.30 -19.78 -6.54
C VAL A 191 -9.51 -20.05 -5.65
N LEU A 192 -9.90 -21.33 -5.49
CA LEU A 192 -11.04 -21.73 -4.66
C LEU A 192 -10.71 -21.69 -3.16
N TYR A 193 -9.52 -22.14 -2.76
CA TYR A 193 -9.03 -22.03 -1.38
C TYR A 193 -8.89 -20.57 -0.94
N LYS A 194 -8.56 -19.69 -1.88
CA LYS A 194 -8.36 -18.25 -1.68
C LYS A 194 -9.65 -17.42 -1.86
N MET A 195 -10.81 -18.06 -2.06
CA MET A 195 -12.13 -17.40 -2.04
C MET A 195 -12.40 -16.52 -0.81
N PRO A 196 -12.02 -16.88 0.43
CA PRO A 196 -12.16 -16.00 1.60
C PRO A 196 -11.51 -14.62 1.43
N GLU A 197 -10.36 -14.55 0.76
CA GLU A 197 -9.68 -13.30 0.45
C GLU A 197 -10.43 -12.48 -0.60
N ILE A 198 -10.95 -13.14 -1.66
CA ILE A 198 -11.78 -12.49 -2.69
C ILE A 198 -13.06 -11.90 -2.06
N ILE A 199 -13.68 -12.60 -1.11
CA ILE A 199 -14.89 -12.14 -0.40
C ILE A 199 -14.59 -10.91 0.44
N ASN A 200 -13.48 -10.89 1.18
CA ASN A 200 -13.06 -9.70 1.93
C ASN A 200 -12.74 -8.51 1.01
N LEU A 201 -12.29 -8.79 -0.22
CA LEU A 201 -12.07 -7.76 -1.24
C LEU A 201 -13.36 -7.29 -1.94
N MET A 202 -14.44 -8.08 -1.91
CA MET A 202 -15.74 -7.81 -2.55
C MET A 202 -16.90 -8.20 -1.61
N PRO A 203 -17.14 -7.46 -0.51
CA PRO A 203 -18.25 -7.75 0.42
C PRO A 203 -19.62 -7.58 -0.26
N GLU A 204 -19.72 -6.66 -1.22
CA GLU A 204 -20.86 -6.47 -2.12
C GLU A 204 -21.09 -7.67 -3.08
N GLY A 205 -20.24 -8.70 -3.09
CA GLY A 205 -20.39 -9.90 -3.91
C GLY A 205 -20.09 -9.72 -5.40
N ILE A 206 -19.90 -10.83 -6.13
CA ILE A 206 -19.38 -10.82 -7.50
C ILE A 206 -20.52 -10.84 -8.52
N ILE A 207 -20.51 -9.90 -9.47
CA ILE A 207 -21.56 -9.78 -10.51
C ILE A 207 -21.25 -10.60 -11.77
N ARG A 208 -19.96 -10.81 -12.10
CA ARG A 208 -19.52 -11.66 -13.21
C ARG A 208 -18.15 -12.27 -12.94
N VAL A 209 -17.99 -13.53 -13.32
CA VAL A 209 -16.71 -14.21 -13.47
C VAL A 209 -16.34 -14.21 -14.96
N LEU A 210 -15.20 -13.63 -15.32
CA LEU A 210 -14.61 -13.68 -16.65
C LEU A 210 -13.60 -14.83 -16.68
N PHE A 211 -13.93 -15.91 -17.36
CA PHE A 211 -13.08 -17.10 -17.50
C PHE A 211 -12.25 -16.97 -18.79
N VAL A 212 -10.97 -16.66 -18.63
CA VAL A 212 -10.07 -16.27 -19.73
C VAL A 212 -9.29 -17.47 -20.24
N ILE A 213 -9.33 -17.69 -21.56
CA ILE A 213 -8.60 -18.75 -22.27
C ILE A 213 -7.94 -18.18 -23.53
N ASP A 214 -6.69 -18.53 -23.81
CA ASP A 214 -5.98 -18.14 -25.04
C ASP A 214 -5.83 -19.29 -26.06
N ARG A 215 -6.03 -20.53 -25.61
CA ARG A 215 -6.02 -21.75 -26.42
C ARG A 215 -7.22 -22.64 -26.05
N LYS A 216 -7.23 -23.86 -26.60
CA LYS A 216 -8.15 -24.94 -26.23
C LYS A 216 -8.12 -25.20 -24.72
N PHE A 217 -9.25 -25.62 -24.14
CA PHE A 217 -9.34 -25.86 -22.69
C PHE A 217 -8.37 -26.97 -22.27
N THR A 218 -7.50 -26.65 -21.31
CA THR A 218 -6.71 -27.67 -20.62
C THR A 218 -7.57 -28.45 -19.62
N THR A 219 -7.17 -29.68 -19.27
CA THR A 219 -7.84 -30.49 -18.23
C THR A 219 -7.97 -29.71 -16.92
N GLU A 220 -6.95 -28.93 -16.54
CA GLU A 220 -6.99 -28.07 -15.35
C GLU A 220 -8.08 -26.98 -15.44
N GLU A 221 -8.25 -26.36 -16.61
CA GLU A 221 -9.29 -25.34 -16.83
C GLU A 221 -10.71 -25.93 -16.82
N ILE A 222 -10.89 -27.15 -17.35
CA ILE A 222 -12.15 -27.91 -17.26
C ILE A 222 -12.50 -28.18 -15.80
N GLU A 223 -11.55 -28.69 -15.01
CA GLU A 223 -11.76 -28.95 -13.58
C GLU A 223 -12.10 -27.68 -12.79
N ILE A 224 -11.39 -26.57 -13.04
CA ILE A 224 -11.67 -25.28 -12.38
C ILE A 224 -13.06 -24.79 -12.78
N PHE A 225 -13.41 -24.83 -14.07
CA PHE A 225 -14.72 -24.39 -14.55
C PHE A 225 -15.84 -25.22 -13.91
N GLU A 226 -15.73 -26.55 -13.90
CA GLU A 226 -16.73 -27.44 -13.27
C GLU A 226 -16.82 -27.24 -11.74
N LEU A 227 -15.72 -26.93 -11.05
CA LEU A 227 -15.76 -26.58 -9.62
C LEU A 227 -16.48 -25.23 -9.39
N PHE A 228 -16.21 -24.21 -10.19
CA PHE A 228 -16.93 -22.93 -10.15
C PHE A 228 -18.42 -23.12 -10.47
N LYS A 229 -18.73 -23.86 -11.54
CA LYS A 229 -20.09 -24.24 -11.96
C LYS A 229 -20.83 -25.00 -10.86
N LYS A 230 -20.17 -25.94 -10.16
CA LYS A 230 -20.72 -26.69 -9.01
C LYS A 230 -20.93 -25.83 -7.76
N ALA A 231 -20.13 -24.78 -7.57
CA ALA A 231 -20.34 -23.80 -6.51
C ALA A 231 -21.50 -22.83 -6.83
N ILE A 232 -21.69 -22.48 -8.11
CA ILE A 232 -22.69 -21.50 -8.57
C ILE A 232 -24.06 -22.15 -8.83
N SER A 233 -24.11 -23.37 -9.37
CA SER A 233 -25.33 -24.04 -9.86
C SER A 233 -26.47 -24.18 -8.85
N LYS A 234 -26.18 -24.36 -7.56
CA LYS A 234 -27.20 -24.47 -6.50
C LYS A 234 -27.60 -23.14 -5.87
N SER A 235 -27.06 -22.02 -6.38
CA SER A 235 -27.34 -20.67 -5.89
C SER A 235 -28.27 -19.86 -6.80
N GLY A 236 -28.22 -20.14 -8.11
CA GLY A 236 -28.91 -19.39 -9.15
C GLY A 236 -28.45 -19.82 -10.55
N ASN A 237 -28.97 -19.15 -11.58
CA ASN A 237 -28.76 -19.56 -12.97
C ASN A 237 -27.35 -19.20 -13.49
N ILE A 238 -26.56 -20.22 -13.83
CA ILE A 238 -25.13 -20.13 -14.18
C ILE A 238 -24.91 -19.30 -15.45
N ASN A 239 -25.85 -19.36 -16.39
CA ASN A 239 -25.79 -18.74 -17.72
C ASN A 239 -25.58 -17.21 -17.67
N TYR A 240 -25.81 -16.61 -16.50
CA TYR A 240 -25.66 -15.17 -16.23
C TYR A 240 -24.46 -14.84 -15.31
N THR A 241 -23.70 -15.82 -14.83
CA THR A 241 -22.62 -15.59 -13.86
C THR A 241 -21.22 -15.74 -14.46
N ILE A 242 -21.01 -16.69 -15.37
CA ILE A 242 -19.70 -16.94 -16.00
C ILE A 242 -19.73 -16.52 -17.49
N THR A 243 -18.74 -15.74 -17.92
CA THR A 243 -18.50 -15.39 -19.33
C THR A 243 -17.13 -15.88 -19.75
N ILE A 244 -17.05 -16.67 -20.81
CA ILE A 244 -15.78 -17.12 -21.40
C ILE A 244 -15.21 -15.97 -22.24
N VAL A 245 -13.94 -15.63 -22.02
CA VAL A 245 -13.21 -14.61 -22.79
C VAL A 245 -12.05 -15.29 -23.52
N ARG A 246 -12.15 -15.36 -24.85
CA ARG A 246 -11.16 -15.95 -25.74
C ARG A 246 -10.15 -14.87 -26.15
N THR A 247 -8.97 -14.88 -25.52
CA THR A 247 -7.90 -13.90 -25.77
C THR A 247 -6.95 -14.34 -26.89
N LYS A 248 -6.11 -13.41 -27.38
CA LYS A 248 -5.11 -13.63 -28.44
C LYS A 248 -5.70 -14.14 -29.77
N PHE A 249 -6.99 -13.90 -30.00
CA PHE A 249 -7.70 -14.38 -31.18
C PHE A 249 -7.72 -13.29 -32.26
N HIS A 250 -6.63 -13.14 -33.02
CA HIS A 250 -6.42 -12.07 -34.01
C HIS A 250 -7.60 -11.85 -34.97
N ASN A 251 -8.35 -12.92 -35.27
CA ASN A 251 -9.52 -12.88 -36.16
C ASN A 251 -10.85 -12.51 -35.45
N PHE A 252 -10.85 -11.94 -34.25
CA PHE A 252 -12.07 -11.75 -33.44
C PHE A 252 -13.19 -10.91 -34.10
N LYS A 253 -12.85 -10.08 -35.09
CA LYS A 253 -13.81 -9.29 -35.89
C LYS A 253 -14.56 -10.13 -36.94
N ASP A 254 -14.02 -11.28 -37.32
CA ASP A 254 -14.60 -12.19 -38.31
C ASP A 254 -15.58 -13.16 -37.64
N LYS A 255 -16.88 -12.89 -37.82
CA LYS A 255 -17.95 -13.71 -37.23
C LYS A 255 -17.92 -15.17 -37.68
N HIS A 256 -17.46 -15.47 -38.90
CA HIS A 256 -17.38 -16.85 -39.39
C HIS A 256 -16.25 -17.60 -38.70
N LYS A 257 -15.08 -16.97 -38.52
CA LYS A 257 -13.96 -17.57 -37.75
C LYS A 257 -14.29 -17.72 -36.26
N CYS A 258 -14.97 -16.75 -35.65
CA CYS A 258 -15.44 -16.87 -34.26
C CYS A 258 -16.51 -17.98 -34.08
N LYS A 259 -17.36 -18.21 -35.09
CA LYS A 259 -18.30 -19.35 -35.11
C LYS A 259 -17.54 -20.67 -35.25
N LYS A 260 -16.56 -20.73 -36.15
CA LYS A 260 -15.72 -21.91 -36.38
C LYS A 260 -14.90 -22.30 -35.14
N ASP A 261 -14.21 -21.37 -34.47
CA ASP A 261 -13.47 -21.67 -33.23
C ASP A 261 -14.41 -22.18 -32.12
N LYS A 262 -15.65 -21.66 -32.03
CA LYS A 262 -16.67 -22.20 -31.10
C LYS A 262 -17.03 -23.65 -31.44
N GLU A 263 -17.29 -23.94 -32.72
CA GLU A 263 -17.62 -25.29 -33.18
C GLU A 263 -16.44 -26.26 -32.96
N ASP A 264 -15.21 -25.83 -33.20
CA ASP A 264 -14.01 -26.64 -33.04
C ASP A 264 -13.66 -26.88 -31.55
N LEU A 265 -13.96 -25.94 -30.64
CA LEU A 265 -13.94 -26.16 -29.19
C LEU A 265 -15.00 -27.20 -28.76
N CYS A 266 -16.23 -27.11 -29.26
CA CYS A 266 -17.29 -28.07 -28.94
C CYS A 266 -16.98 -29.50 -29.42
N LYS A 267 -16.29 -29.66 -30.55
CA LYS A 267 -15.89 -30.98 -31.10
C LYS A 267 -14.77 -31.69 -30.34
N GLU A 268 -14.03 -30.97 -29.49
CA GLU A 268 -12.81 -31.50 -28.86
C GLU A 268 -13.10 -32.53 -27.76
N ASN A 269 -14.10 -32.28 -26.92
CA ASN A 269 -14.55 -33.21 -25.89
C ASN A 269 -15.96 -32.84 -25.43
N GLU A 270 -16.77 -33.84 -25.06
CA GLU A 270 -18.11 -33.66 -24.47
C GLU A 270 -18.11 -32.70 -23.25
N ALA A 271 -17.06 -32.74 -22.42
CA ALA A 271 -16.91 -31.82 -21.29
C ALA A 271 -16.75 -30.36 -21.74
N ILE A 272 -16.04 -30.11 -22.85
CA ILE A 272 -15.83 -28.76 -23.38
C ILE A 272 -17.11 -28.26 -24.07
N SER A 273 -17.81 -29.10 -24.83
CA SER A 273 -19.14 -28.78 -25.38
C SER A 273 -20.11 -28.36 -24.26
N LYS A 274 -20.23 -29.18 -23.19
CA LYS A 274 -21.05 -28.86 -22.00
C LYS A 274 -20.65 -27.56 -21.30
N ILE A 275 -19.38 -27.19 -21.31
CA ILE A 275 -18.89 -25.90 -20.78
C ILE A 275 -19.32 -24.74 -21.69
N VAL A 276 -19.01 -24.83 -22.98
CA VAL A 276 -19.27 -23.79 -23.99
C VAL A 276 -20.78 -23.54 -24.18
N GLU A 277 -21.60 -24.58 -24.09
CA GLU A 277 -23.07 -24.50 -24.18
C GLU A 277 -23.69 -23.95 -22.89
N SER A 278 -23.07 -24.16 -21.73
CA SER A 278 -23.53 -23.57 -20.45
C SER A 278 -23.26 -22.07 -20.32
N CYS A 279 -22.45 -21.48 -21.20
CA CYS A 279 -22.18 -20.05 -21.26
C CYS A 279 -22.99 -19.36 -22.37
N LYS A 280 -23.72 -18.29 -22.02
CA LYS A 280 -24.58 -17.55 -22.96
C LYS A 280 -23.82 -17.00 -24.18
N SER A 281 -22.54 -16.67 -24.04
CA SER A 281 -21.65 -16.29 -25.14
C SER A 281 -20.17 -16.44 -24.78
N ILE A 282 -19.35 -16.82 -25.77
CA ILE A 282 -17.90 -16.57 -25.75
C ILE A 282 -17.66 -15.16 -26.31
N ILE A 283 -16.82 -14.38 -25.64
CA ILE A 283 -16.36 -13.08 -26.16
C ILE A 283 -14.94 -13.24 -26.69
N TYR A 284 -14.76 -13.00 -27.99
CA TYR A 284 -13.46 -13.06 -28.65
C TYR A 284 -12.79 -11.68 -28.59
N VAL A 285 -11.53 -11.65 -28.18
CA VAL A 285 -10.71 -10.44 -28.13
C VAL A 285 -9.28 -10.74 -28.55
N ASP A 286 -8.68 -9.80 -29.25
CA ASP A 286 -7.23 -9.70 -29.39
C ASP A 286 -6.81 -8.36 -28.81
N ILE A 287 -6.14 -8.39 -27.65
CA ILE A 287 -5.74 -7.17 -26.94
C ILE A 287 -4.27 -6.92 -27.29
N PRO A 288 -3.97 -5.94 -28.15
CA PRO A 288 -2.60 -5.69 -28.57
C PRO A 288 -1.72 -5.27 -27.39
N PRO A 289 -0.42 -5.62 -27.37
CA PRO A 289 0.54 -5.02 -26.44
C PRO A 289 0.57 -3.50 -26.64
N LYS A 290 0.83 -2.72 -25.58
CA LYS A 290 0.65 -1.27 -25.67
C LYS A 290 1.71 -0.62 -26.56
N ASN A 291 1.25 0.02 -27.64
CA ASN A 291 1.98 1.00 -28.44
C ASN A 291 1.02 2.14 -28.85
N ILE A 292 1.54 3.33 -29.15
CA ILE A 292 0.76 4.56 -29.36
C ILE A 292 -0.33 4.41 -30.46
N ARG A 293 -0.15 3.53 -31.44
CA ARG A 293 -1.14 3.27 -32.50
C ARG A 293 -2.35 2.41 -32.09
N ASP A 294 -2.34 1.81 -30.89
CA ASP A 294 -3.32 0.79 -30.50
C ASP A 294 -4.28 1.21 -29.37
N ASP A 295 -4.11 2.38 -28.76
CA ASP A 295 -4.99 2.85 -27.67
C ASP A 295 -6.45 3.02 -28.15
N LEU A 296 -6.69 3.58 -29.34
CA LEU A 296 -8.04 3.64 -29.95
C LEU A 296 -8.68 2.26 -30.15
N LYS A 297 -7.88 1.22 -30.44
CA LYS A 297 -8.39 -0.16 -30.56
C LYS A 297 -8.73 -0.75 -29.19
N ARG A 298 -7.91 -0.45 -28.17
CA ARG A 298 -8.17 -0.84 -26.78
C ARG A 298 -9.46 -0.21 -26.25
N ASP A 299 -9.73 1.05 -26.57
CA ASP A 299 -10.99 1.72 -26.22
C ASP A 299 -12.22 1.14 -26.94
N GLN A 300 -12.10 0.80 -28.22
CA GLN A 300 -13.16 0.10 -28.95
C GLN A 300 -13.47 -1.27 -28.32
N LEU A 301 -12.44 -2.04 -27.97
CA LEU A 301 -12.56 -3.33 -27.26
C LEU A 301 -13.18 -3.18 -25.87
N ARG A 302 -12.76 -2.17 -25.10
CA ARG A 302 -13.27 -1.84 -23.77
C ARG A 302 -14.76 -1.51 -23.80
N ASN A 303 -15.17 -0.63 -24.71
CA ASN A 303 -16.57 -0.25 -24.89
C ASN A 303 -17.44 -1.42 -25.39
N MET A 304 -16.91 -2.28 -26.27
CA MET A 304 -17.58 -3.52 -26.70
C MET A 304 -17.80 -4.48 -25.52
N LEU A 305 -16.75 -4.74 -24.72
CA LEU A 305 -16.79 -5.71 -23.62
C LEU A 305 -17.71 -5.23 -22.48
N LEU A 306 -17.56 -3.99 -22.02
CA LEU A 306 -18.43 -3.42 -20.98
C LEU A 306 -19.89 -3.29 -21.47
N GLY A 307 -20.10 -2.94 -22.74
CA GLY A 307 -21.43 -2.94 -23.36
C GLY A 307 -22.08 -4.32 -23.45
N HIS A 308 -21.30 -5.40 -23.62
CA HIS A 308 -21.78 -6.77 -23.52
C HIS A 308 -22.11 -7.17 -22.07
N LEU A 309 -21.33 -6.68 -21.11
CA LEU A 309 -21.54 -6.96 -19.68
C LEU A 309 -22.78 -6.26 -19.11
N GLU A 310 -23.16 -5.08 -19.61
CA GLU A 310 -24.41 -4.38 -19.21
C GLU A 310 -25.69 -5.04 -19.74
N LYS A 311 -25.67 -5.60 -20.97
CA LYS A 311 -26.86 -6.16 -21.65
C LYS A 311 -27.43 -7.43 -21.01
N ILE A 312 -26.99 -7.80 -19.81
CA ILE A 312 -27.29 -9.07 -19.15
C ILE A 312 -27.65 -8.79 -17.70
N HIS A 313 -28.93 -8.99 -17.36
CA HIS A 313 -29.59 -8.59 -16.10
C HIS A 313 -28.87 -8.97 -14.80
N GLN A 314 -29.22 -8.22 -13.75
CA GLN A 314 -28.68 -8.26 -12.40
C GLN A 314 -29.03 -9.57 -11.66
N ASN A 315 -28.02 -10.27 -11.14
CA ASN A 315 -28.22 -11.26 -10.07
C ASN A 315 -28.23 -10.54 -8.71
N LYS A 316 -29.21 -10.83 -7.86
CA LYS A 316 -29.30 -10.23 -6.51
C LYS A 316 -28.20 -10.74 -5.58
N LEU A 317 -27.68 -9.83 -4.75
CA LEU A 317 -26.66 -10.02 -3.70
C LEU A 317 -26.81 -11.33 -2.87
N GLY A 318 -28.05 -11.71 -2.54
CA GLY A 318 -28.36 -12.93 -1.77
C GLY A 318 -27.93 -14.26 -2.41
N THR A 319 -27.60 -14.26 -3.71
CA THR A 319 -27.04 -15.43 -4.41
C THR A 319 -25.60 -15.72 -3.98
N TRP A 320 -24.77 -14.67 -3.81
CA TRP A 320 -23.34 -14.82 -3.57
C TRP A 320 -23.03 -15.47 -2.21
N ASN A 321 -23.74 -15.06 -1.15
CA ASN A 321 -23.59 -15.65 0.18
C ASN A 321 -23.92 -17.16 0.24
N LYS A 322 -24.79 -17.65 -0.66
CA LYS A 322 -25.08 -19.09 -0.80
C LYS A 322 -23.93 -19.84 -1.48
N ILE A 323 -23.35 -19.27 -2.55
CA ILE A 323 -22.16 -19.80 -3.24
C ILE A 323 -21.02 -20.00 -2.23
N ILE A 324 -20.74 -18.99 -1.41
CA ILE A 324 -19.66 -19.00 -0.42
C ILE A 324 -19.82 -20.16 0.58
N LYS A 325 -21.02 -20.32 1.16
CA LYS A 325 -21.32 -21.38 2.14
C LYS A 325 -21.11 -22.78 1.56
N GLN A 326 -21.36 -22.95 0.26
CA GLN A 326 -21.19 -24.21 -0.45
C GLN A 326 -19.74 -24.44 -0.92
N ALA A 327 -19.05 -23.42 -1.43
CA ALA A 327 -17.64 -23.52 -1.81
C ALA A 327 -16.78 -23.97 -0.61
N LYS A 328 -17.01 -23.38 0.58
CA LYS A 328 -16.36 -23.82 1.82
C LYS A 328 -16.58 -25.32 2.10
N ARG A 329 -17.84 -25.80 1.97
CA ARG A 329 -18.20 -27.23 2.15
C ARG A 329 -17.61 -28.18 1.12
N LEU A 330 -17.35 -27.73 -0.11
CA LEU A 330 -16.76 -28.55 -1.17
C LEU A 330 -15.23 -28.67 -1.04
N VAL A 331 -14.60 -27.69 -0.41
CA VAL A 331 -13.14 -27.64 -0.21
C VAL A 331 -12.68 -28.39 1.05
N SER A 332 -13.52 -28.49 2.08
CA SER A 332 -13.21 -29.22 3.33
C SER A 332 -12.84 -30.71 3.17
N PRO A 333 -13.51 -31.53 2.33
CA PRO A 333 -13.26 -32.98 2.27
C PRO A 333 -12.08 -33.39 1.39
N SER A 334 -11.64 -32.54 0.46
CA SER A 334 -10.59 -32.86 -0.52
C SER A 334 -9.17 -32.52 -0.05
N LEU A 335 -9.00 -32.14 1.22
CA LEU A 335 -7.72 -31.74 1.81
C LEU A 335 -6.84 -32.91 2.29
N ASN A 336 -7.30 -34.16 2.15
CA ASN A 336 -6.52 -35.36 2.45
C ASN A 336 -5.66 -35.80 1.24
N PHE A 337 -4.80 -34.92 0.75
CA PHE A 337 -3.70 -35.31 -0.13
C PHE A 337 -2.37 -34.95 0.55
N ASN A 338 -1.47 -35.93 0.65
CA ASN A 338 -0.36 -35.94 1.60
C ASN A 338 0.75 -34.93 1.24
N GLU A 339 0.63 -33.67 1.68
CA GLU A 339 1.79 -32.90 2.12
C GLU A 339 1.98 -33.11 3.63
N ARG A 340 3.20 -33.47 4.04
CA ARG A 340 3.54 -33.77 5.43
C ARG A 340 3.16 -32.61 6.35
N ILE A 341 2.20 -32.83 7.24
CA ILE A 341 1.80 -31.87 8.28
C ILE A 341 2.95 -31.78 9.29
N THR A 342 3.84 -30.80 9.12
CA THR A 342 4.75 -30.39 10.18
C THR A 342 3.98 -29.52 11.19
N PRO A 343 4.18 -29.69 12.52
CA PRO A 343 3.46 -28.92 13.55
C PRO A 343 3.65 -27.40 13.50
N GLU A 344 4.60 -26.90 12.71
CA GLU A 344 5.00 -25.49 12.66
C GLU A 344 3.92 -24.54 12.13
N ARG A 345 2.99 -24.98 11.27
CA ARG A 345 2.00 -24.09 10.62
C ARG A 345 1.02 -23.39 11.59
N ASN A 346 0.91 -23.84 12.84
CA ASN A 346 0.05 -23.19 13.83
C ASN A 346 0.74 -22.03 14.58
N LYS A 347 2.07 -21.92 14.55
CA LYS A 347 2.82 -20.91 15.32
C LYS A 347 2.67 -19.51 14.71
N ILE A 348 2.39 -18.51 15.55
CA ILE A 348 2.30 -17.09 15.15
C ILE A 348 3.62 -16.40 15.53
N GLY A 349 4.26 -15.73 14.58
CA GLY A 349 5.41 -14.85 14.85
C GLY A 349 4.94 -13.57 15.55
N ASN A 350 5.06 -13.54 16.87
CA ASN A 350 4.67 -12.40 17.69
C ASN A 350 5.83 -11.38 17.74
N LEU A 351 5.68 -10.28 17.01
CA LEU A 351 6.68 -9.24 16.79
C LEU A 351 6.38 -8.01 17.65
N LEU A 352 7.32 -7.61 18.51
CA LEU A 352 7.23 -6.37 19.29
C LEU A 352 8.19 -5.33 18.72
N ILE A 353 7.68 -4.20 18.25
CA ILE A 353 8.48 -3.09 17.72
C ILE A 353 8.65 -2.02 18.81
N ILE A 354 9.89 -1.71 19.15
CA ILE A 354 10.28 -0.71 20.14
C ILE A 354 11.49 0.11 19.65
N GLY A 355 11.74 1.27 20.26
CA GLY A 355 12.74 2.23 19.81
C GLY A 355 12.31 3.67 20.07
N ARG A 356 13.20 4.63 19.82
CA ARG A 356 12.97 6.07 20.04
C ARG A 356 11.79 6.60 19.21
N THR A 357 11.20 7.72 19.63
CA THR A 357 10.35 8.56 18.77
C THR A 357 11.16 8.99 17.52
N GLY A 358 10.49 9.16 16.37
CA GLY A 358 11.14 9.50 15.10
C GLY A 358 11.99 8.39 14.44
N SER A 359 12.28 7.26 15.12
CA SER A 359 13.14 6.20 14.53
C SER A 359 12.51 5.38 13.40
N GLY A 360 11.24 5.65 13.07
CA GLY A 360 10.49 4.98 12.01
C GLY A 360 9.82 3.66 12.42
N LYS A 361 9.48 3.48 13.70
CA LYS A 361 8.71 2.32 14.21
C LYS A 361 7.41 2.09 13.43
N SER A 362 6.57 3.12 13.34
CA SER A 362 5.31 3.14 12.58
C SER A 362 5.52 2.76 11.11
N THR A 363 6.56 3.32 10.50
CA THR A 363 6.95 3.06 9.11
C THR A 363 7.40 1.62 8.91
N LEU A 364 8.20 1.08 9.84
CA LEU A 364 8.60 -0.33 9.85
C LEU A 364 7.39 -1.26 10.02
N ALA A 365 6.44 -0.91 10.89
CA ALA A 365 5.20 -1.64 11.09
C ALA A 365 4.36 -1.70 9.79
N ASN A 366 4.16 -0.55 9.13
CA ASN A 366 3.53 -0.45 7.79
C ASN A 366 4.27 -1.31 6.74
N VAL A 367 5.60 -1.21 6.68
CA VAL A 367 6.46 -1.98 5.76
C VAL A 367 6.38 -3.48 6.01
N LEU A 368 6.22 -3.93 7.27
CA LEU A 368 6.03 -5.33 7.66
C LEU A 368 4.60 -5.85 7.42
N SER A 369 3.56 -5.02 7.56
CA SER A 369 2.17 -5.42 7.28
C SER A 369 1.70 -5.19 5.84
N ASN A 370 2.49 -4.50 5.00
CA ASN A 370 2.18 -4.12 3.61
C ASN A 370 1.00 -3.15 3.48
N THR A 371 0.88 -2.22 4.43
CA THR A 371 -0.26 -1.31 4.54
C THR A 371 0.16 0.12 4.82
N TYR A 372 -0.82 1.02 4.74
CA TYR A 372 -0.67 2.47 4.95
C TYR A 372 -1.63 2.97 6.05
N ASP A 373 -2.06 2.06 6.93
CA ASP A 373 -3.06 2.28 7.98
C ASP A 373 -2.52 3.14 9.14
N LEU A 374 -1.22 3.43 9.13
CA LEU A 374 -0.53 4.24 10.11
C LEU A 374 -0.06 5.52 9.44
N GLU A 375 -0.44 6.66 10.02
CA GLU A 375 0.22 7.94 9.72
C GLU A 375 1.73 7.79 10.01
N GLU A 376 2.54 8.21 9.05
CA GLU A 376 4.01 8.10 9.09
C GLU A 376 4.68 9.43 9.48
N ASN A 377 3.89 10.41 9.91
CA ASN A 377 4.30 11.76 10.24
C ASN A 377 5.06 11.82 11.58
N GLU A 378 5.95 12.79 11.73
CA GLU A 378 6.67 13.04 12.99
C GLU A 378 5.88 13.92 13.97
N ASP A 379 4.80 14.57 13.53
CA ASP A 379 3.92 15.39 14.36
C ASP A 379 3.01 14.56 15.29
N LEU A 380 3.00 14.93 16.57
CA LEU A 380 2.15 14.37 17.65
C LEU A 380 0.67 14.81 17.56
N GLY A 381 0.19 15.11 16.34
CA GLY A 381 -0.96 15.99 16.08
C GLY A 381 -2.28 15.33 15.66
N SER A 382 -2.46 14.01 15.80
CA SER A 382 -3.81 13.41 15.64
C SER A 382 -3.95 12.06 16.36
N ASN A 383 -5.20 11.74 16.76
CA ASN A 383 -5.74 10.62 17.56
C ASN A 383 -5.29 9.17 17.22
N THR A 384 -4.00 8.92 17.01
CA THR A 384 -3.47 7.55 16.86
C THR A 384 -3.43 6.85 18.21
N ARG A 385 -3.91 5.61 18.27
CA ARG A 385 -3.87 4.79 19.49
C ARG A 385 -2.42 4.53 19.88
N ASP A 386 -2.05 4.83 21.13
CA ASP A 386 -0.72 4.61 21.75
C ASP A 386 -0.16 3.18 21.59
N PHE A 387 -1.05 2.23 21.29
CA PHE A 387 -0.77 0.83 21.09
C PHE A 387 -1.47 0.36 19.81
N TRP A 388 -0.70 -0.13 18.85
CA TRP A 388 -1.22 -0.66 17.60
C TRP A 388 -0.87 -2.13 17.45
N LYS A 389 -1.86 -2.95 17.10
CA LYS A 389 -1.73 -4.39 16.89
C LYS A 389 -2.27 -4.76 15.51
N LYS A 390 -1.52 -5.57 14.75
CA LYS A 390 -1.95 -6.06 13.44
C LYS A 390 -1.46 -7.46 13.11
N ASN A 391 -2.38 -8.29 12.62
CA ASN A 391 -2.08 -9.61 12.09
C ASN A 391 -1.87 -9.56 10.57
N PHE A 392 -0.90 -10.31 10.04
CA PHE A 392 -0.75 -10.56 8.60
C PHE A 392 -0.17 -11.96 8.35
N GLU A 393 -0.21 -12.42 7.09
CA GLU A 393 0.41 -13.68 6.67
C GLU A 393 1.46 -13.42 5.60
N TRP A 394 2.56 -14.19 5.62
CA TRP A 394 3.57 -14.16 4.58
C TRP A 394 4.22 -15.55 4.39
N LYS A 395 4.23 -16.05 3.15
CA LYS A 395 4.73 -17.40 2.77
C LYS A 395 4.18 -18.53 3.69
N GLY A 396 2.89 -18.47 4.05
CA GLY A 396 2.22 -19.46 4.90
C GLY A 396 2.49 -19.33 6.41
N MET A 397 3.26 -18.33 6.83
CA MET A 397 3.52 -18.03 8.24
C MET A 397 2.70 -16.82 8.68
N ARG A 398 2.03 -16.94 9.84
CA ARG A 398 1.25 -15.84 10.45
C ARG A 398 2.15 -15.00 11.34
N PHE A 399 1.95 -13.69 11.32
CA PHE A 399 2.64 -12.72 12.17
C PHE A 399 1.64 -11.82 12.88
N CYS A 400 1.92 -11.46 14.12
CA CYS A 400 1.25 -10.40 14.87
C CYS A 400 2.28 -9.32 15.19
N VAL A 401 2.15 -8.12 14.62
CA VAL A 401 2.98 -6.96 14.97
C VAL A 401 2.28 -6.14 16.03
N ILE A 402 3.04 -5.78 17.07
CA ILE A 402 2.69 -4.77 18.06
C ILE A 402 3.67 -3.61 17.93
N ASP A 403 3.15 -2.39 17.80
CA ASP A 403 3.89 -1.12 17.73
C ASP A 403 3.42 -0.24 18.90
N VAL A 404 4.37 0.15 19.76
CA VAL A 404 4.12 0.96 20.97
C VAL A 404 4.60 2.39 20.73
N ARG A 405 3.68 3.35 20.84
CA ARG A 405 3.84 4.73 20.35
C ARG A 405 3.94 5.79 21.43
N VAL A 406 3.72 5.41 22.68
CA VAL A 406 3.84 6.28 23.84
C VAL A 406 5.26 6.26 24.39
N ASP A 407 5.66 7.35 25.04
CA ASP A 407 6.90 7.38 25.82
C ASP A 407 6.82 6.41 27.02
N LEU A 408 7.85 5.57 27.14
CA LEU A 408 7.97 4.52 28.16
C LEU A 408 8.88 4.93 29.32
N THR A 409 9.38 6.17 29.35
CA THR A 409 10.15 6.71 30.49
C THR A 409 9.34 6.77 31.78
N LYS A 410 8.00 6.90 31.72
CA LYS A 410 7.14 6.96 32.90
C LYS A 410 6.80 5.56 33.38
N LYS A 411 7.32 5.17 34.56
CA LYS A 411 7.14 3.86 35.23
C LYS A 411 5.74 3.25 35.07
N LYS A 412 4.69 4.02 35.37
CA LYS A 412 3.29 3.59 35.26
C LYS A 412 2.88 3.24 33.82
N ILE A 413 3.28 4.07 32.85
CA ILE A 413 2.97 3.86 31.43
C ILE A 413 3.69 2.62 30.90
N LEU A 414 4.96 2.45 31.26
CA LEU A 414 5.74 1.25 30.93
C LEU A 414 5.03 -0.03 31.40
N TYR A 415 4.60 -0.10 32.66
CA TYR A 415 3.93 -1.29 33.18
C TYR A 415 2.54 -1.53 32.58
N ASN A 416 1.77 -0.47 32.30
CA ASN A 416 0.51 -0.58 31.54
C ASN A 416 0.75 -1.19 30.15
N LYS A 417 1.72 -0.66 29.39
CA LYS A 417 2.00 -1.13 28.03
C LYS A 417 2.59 -2.53 28.01
N ILE A 418 3.39 -2.93 28.99
CA ILE A 418 3.80 -4.34 29.15
C ILE A 418 2.57 -5.24 29.40
N GLY A 419 1.61 -4.79 30.21
CA GLY A 419 0.34 -5.49 30.41
C GLY A 419 -0.48 -5.66 29.12
N GLU A 420 -0.60 -4.59 28.32
CA GLU A 420 -1.25 -4.62 27.00
C GLU A 420 -0.55 -5.56 26.02
N VAL A 421 0.80 -5.63 26.03
CA VAL A 421 1.57 -6.61 25.26
C VAL A 421 1.24 -8.03 25.72
N ILE A 422 1.33 -8.33 27.02
CA ILE A 422 1.07 -9.67 27.57
C ILE A 422 -0.34 -10.15 27.20
N TYR A 423 -1.35 -9.31 27.40
CA TYR A 423 -2.74 -9.58 27.00
C TYR A 423 -2.90 -9.79 25.48
N SER A 424 -2.14 -9.05 24.68
CA SER A 424 -2.22 -9.12 23.22
C SER A 424 -1.60 -10.36 22.60
N ILE A 425 -0.59 -10.97 23.23
CA ILE A 425 0.17 -12.12 22.71
C ILE A 425 0.43 -13.17 23.81
N PRO A 426 -0.61 -13.92 24.24
CA PRO A 426 -0.49 -14.91 25.32
C PRO A 426 0.57 -15.99 25.07
N GLU A 427 0.93 -16.27 23.81
CA GLU A 427 1.97 -17.24 23.46
C GLU A 427 3.39 -16.74 23.79
N GLY A 428 3.57 -15.46 24.09
CA GLY A 428 4.88 -14.83 24.32
C GLY A 428 5.43 -14.10 23.09
N ILE A 429 6.59 -13.46 23.23
CA ILE A 429 7.23 -12.65 22.18
C ILE A 429 8.14 -13.55 21.33
N SER A 430 7.92 -13.66 20.02
CA SER A 430 8.83 -14.40 19.13
C SER A 430 10.09 -13.62 18.78
N GLN A 431 9.93 -12.30 18.63
CA GLN A 431 11.00 -11.39 18.23
C GLN A 431 10.69 -9.95 18.67
N VAL A 432 11.64 -9.31 19.32
CA VAL A 432 11.70 -7.86 19.51
C VAL A 432 12.49 -7.26 18.34
N LEU A 433 11.94 -6.23 17.71
CA LEU A 433 12.59 -5.40 16.70
C LEU A 433 12.90 -4.04 17.32
N PHE A 434 14.17 -3.83 17.63
CA PHE A 434 14.65 -2.61 18.27
C PHE A 434 15.15 -1.61 17.21
N VAL A 435 14.36 -0.56 16.97
CA VAL A 435 14.48 0.33 15.80
C VAL A 435 15.33 1.56 16.09
N VAL A 436 16.43 1.71 15.33
CA VAL A 436 17.45 2.75 15.54
C VAL A 436 17.78 3.43 14.21
N ASP A 437 17.57 4.74 14.11
CA ASP A 437 17.76 5.49 12.86
C ASP A 437 19.03 6.34 12.79
N LYS A 438 19.65 6.65 13.95
CA LYS A 438 20.85 7.49 14.08
C LYS A 438 21.82 6.88 15.12
N ARG A 439 22.96 7.53 15.38
CA ARG A 439 23.81 7.24 16.56
C ARG A 439 23.04 7.61 17.84
N PHE A 440 23.35 6.97 18.96
CA PHE A 440 22.68 7.30 20.23
C PHE A 440 23.19 8.62 20.79
N THR A 441 22.29 9.46 21.29
CA THR A 441 22.67 10.67 22.04
C THR A 441 23.19 10.30 23.43
N SER A 442 23.97 11.17 24.09
CA SER A 442 24.44 10.92 25.47
C SER A 442 23.28 10.66 26.45
N GLU A 443 22.17 11.38 26.26
CA GLU A 443 20.91 11.23 26.98
C GLU A 443 20.27 9.84 26.77
N GLU A 444 20.22 9.37 25.53
CA GLU A 444 19.81 8.00 25.22
C GLU A 444 20.78 6.99 25.85
N LEU A 445 22.10 7.22 25.80
CA LEU A 445 23.09 6.33 26.40
C LEU A 445 22.90 6.17 27.92
N GLU A 446 22.55 7.23 28.66
CA GLU A 446 22.16 7.11 30.08
C GLU A 446 20.88 6.28 30.25
N THR A 447 19.87 6.54 29.41
CA THR A 447 18.63 5.74 29.36
C THR A 447 18.93 4.25 29.13
N PHE A 448 19.86 3.94 28.22
CA PHE A 448 20.34 2.58 27.94
C PHE A 448 21.17 1.97 29.07
N LYS A 449 21.97 2.75 29.79
CA LYS A 449 22.69 2.24 30.98
C LYS A 449 21.71 1.77 32.06
N VAL A 450 20.59 2.47 32.18
CA VAL A 450 19.50 2.19 33.12
C VAL A 450 18.71 0.94 32.70
N PHE A 451 18.12 0.91 31.49
CA PHE A 451 17.30 -0.23 31.04
C PHE A 451 18.11 -1.44 30.54
N GLY A 452 19.33 -1.23 30.07
CA GLY A 452 20.17 -2.29 29.48
C GLY A 452 20.47 -3.42 30.46
N LYS A 453 20.65 -3.11 31.75
CA LYS A 453 20.82 -4.14 32.80
C LYS A 453 19.58 -5.03 32.92
N ALA A 454 18.38 -4.46 32.88
CA ALA A 454 17.12 -5.20 32.92
C ALA A 454 16.87 -6.01 31.63
N ILE A 455 17.26 -5.48 30.46
CA ILE A 455 17.20 -6.19 29.17
C ILE A 455 18.13 -7.42 29.17
N LEU A 456 19.30 -7.31 29.80
CA LEU A 456 20.25 -8.42 29.95
C LEU A 456 19.78 -9.43 31.02
N GLU A 457 19.38 -8.98 32.21
CA GLU A 457 18.90 -9.83 33.31
C GLU A 457 17.65 -10.64 32.92
N SER A 458 16.69 -9.99 32.26
CA SER A 458 15.48 -10.67 31.77
C SER A 458 15.75 -11.68 30.65
N GLY A 459 16.90 -11.62 29.99
CA GLY A 459 17.26 -12.50 28.87
C GLY A 459 16.53 -12.20 27.56
N ILE A 460 15.64 -11.20 27.51
CA ILE A 460 14.89 -10.82 26.31
C ILE A 460 15.80 -10.43 25.14
N VAL A 461 17.04 -9.98 25.43
CA VAL A 461 18.08 -9.68 24.42
C VAL A 461 18.28 -10.81 23.40
N LYS A 462 18.19 -12.08 23.83
CA LYS A 462 18.33 -13.27 22.94
C LYS A 462 17.19 -13.42 21.93
N TYR A 463 16.13 -12.64 22.11
CA TYR A 463 14.97 -12.51 21.23
C TYR A 463 14.88 -11.11 20.61
N THR A 464 15.93 -10.28 20.71
CA THR A 464 16.00 -8.94 20.12
C THR A 464 16.81 -8.97 18.81
N THR A 465 16.42 -8.13 17.87
CA THR A 465 17.16 -7.80 16.63
C THR A 465 17.20 -6.28 16.53
N ILE A 466 18.37 -5.71 16.29
CA ILE A 466 18.49 -4.27 16.06
C ILE A 466 18.16 -4.01 14.58
N VAL A 467 17.25 -3.08 14.31
CA VAL A 467 16.85 -2.68 12.96
C VAL A 467 17.35 -1.28 12.70
N ARG A 468 18.44 -1.16 11.91
CA ARG A 468 19.02 0.10 11.47
C ARG A 468 18.20 0.66 10.30
N THR A 469 17.38 1.66 10.59
CA THR A 469 16.51 2.36 9.63
C THR A 469 17.19 3.58 9.03
N LYS A 470 16.58 4.15 7.96
CA LYS A 470 17.09 5.32 7.22
C LYS A 470 18.52 5.12 6.65
N PHE A 471 18.95 3.87 6.48
CA PHE A 471 20.31 3.53 6.06
C PHE A 471 20.39 3.28 4.55
N VAL A 472 20.70 4.32 3.77
CA VAL A 472 20.64 4.30 2.29
C VAL A 472 21.45 3.15 1.67
N ASN A 473 22.59 2.79 2.25
CA ASN A 473 23.50 1.76 1.75
C ASN A 473 23.19 0.34 2.31
N PHE A 474 21.96 0.06 2.74
CA PHE A 474 21.58 -1.21 3.39
C PHE A 474 21.79 -2.48 2.57
N GLU A 475 21.94 -2.35 1.25
CA GLU A 475 22.27 -3.47 0.35
C GLU A 475 23.78 -3.77 0.31
N ASN A 476 24.63 -2.82 0.75
CA ASN A 476 26.08 -2.96 0.79
C ASN A 476 26.52 -3.56 2.13
N LYS A 477 26.92 -4.84 2.10
CA LYS A 477 27.39 -5.59 3.28
C LYS A 477 28.61 -4.96 3.97
N TYR A 478 29.50 -4.31 3.22
CA TYR A 478 30.70 -3.67 3.79
C TYR A 478 30.31 -2.45 4.64
N GLU A 479 29.42 -1.59 4.12
CA GLU A 479 28.89 -0.44 4.85
C GLU A 479 28.09 -0.87 6.09
N CYS A 480 27.31 -1.95 5.98
CA CYS A 480 26.59 -2.52 7.12
C CYS A 480 27.53 -3.02 8.23
N GLU A 481 28.58 -3.77 7.88
CA GLU A 481 29.53 -4.28 8.88
C GLU A 481 30.43 -3.16 9.46
N LYS A 482 30.70 -2.11 8.69
CA LYS A 482 31.35 -0.88 9.18
C LYS A 482 30.46 -0.17 10.21
N ASP A 483 29.20 0.11 9.89
CA ASP A 483 28.25 0.75 10.81
C ASP A 483 28.05 -0.05 12.09
N LYS A 484 28.00 -1.38 12.00
CA LYS A 484 27.90 -2.29 13.14
C LYS A 484 29.12 -2.20 14.06
N LYS A 485 30.34 -2.14 13.49
CA LYS A 485 31.58 -1.95 14.26
C LYS A 485 31.64 -0.58 14.93
N GLU A 486 31.11 0.46 14.29
CA GLU A 486 30.95 1.78 14.89
C GLU A 486 29.90 1.76 16.02
N LEU A 487 28.77 1.08 15.84
CA LEU A 487 27.71 0.93 16.85
C LEU A 487 28.22 0.27 18.14
N CYS A 488 29.13 -0.70 18.02
CA CYS A 488 29.78 -1.34 19.17
C CYS A 488 30.79 -0.42 19.90
N LYS A 489 31.28 0.65 19.26
CA LYS A 489 32.22 1.60 19.89
C LYS A 489 31.52 2.70 20.69
N GLU A 490 30.22 2.93 20.48
CA GLU A 490 29.45 3.98 21.16
C GLU A 490 29.33 3.72 22.68
N ASN A 491 29.16 2.47 23.10
CA ASN A 491 28.95 2.11 24.50
C ASN A 491 29.17 0.61 24.77
N GLU A 492 29.77 0.27 25.91
CA GLU A 492 30.01 -1.13 26.32
C GLU A 492 28.72 -1.96 26.47
N ILE A 493 27.63 -1.35 26.96
CA ILE A 493 26.32 -2.01 27.08
C ILE A 493 25.69 -2.22 25.70
N ILE A 494 25.87 -1.27 24.77
CA ILE A 494 25.44 -1.45 23.38
C ILE A 494 26.25 -2.57 22.72
N ALA A 495 27.56 -2.62 22.91
CA ALA A 495 28.40 -3.72 22.42
C ALA A 495 27.89 -5.07 22.92
N LYS A 496 27.63 -5.21 24.23
CA LYS A 496 27.05 -6.41 24.85
C LYS A 496 25.65 -6.75 24.29
N ILE A 497 24.80 -5.75 24.03
CA ILE A 497 23.49 -5.98 23.40
C ILE A 497 23.67 -6.43 21.94
N VAL A 498 24.55 -5.81 21.16
CA VAL A 498 24.82 -6.19 19.75
C VAL A 498 25.39 -7.61 19.67
N GLU A 499 26.26 -8.00 20.61
CA GLU A 499 26.85 -9.33 20.74
C GLU A 499 25.82 -10.40 21.13
N LEU A 500 24.95 -10.12 22.11
CA LEU A 500 23.98 -11.08 22.66
C LEU A 500 22.64 -11.12 21.91
N CYS A 501 22.33 -10.11 21.09
CA CYS A 501 21.13 -10.09 20.26
C CYS A 501 21.30 -10.99 19.02
N ARG A 502 20.19 -11.24 18.32
CA ARG A 502 20.18 -12.08 17.11
C ARG A 502 20.74 -11.39 15.85
N GLY A 503 21.43 -10.26 16.04
CA GLY A 503 22.09 -9.49 14.98
C GLY A 503 21.47 -8.13 14.69
N VAL A 504 22.08 -7.44 13.72
CA VAL A 504 21.68 -6.12 13.22
C VAL A 504 21.20 -6.27 11.77
N ILE A 505 20.03 -5.74 11.45
CA ILE A 505 19.45 -5.73 10.11
C ILE A 505 19.36 -4.29 9.62
N TYR A 506 19.86 -4.06 8.42
CA TYR A 506 19.88 -2.76 7.76
C TYR A 506 18.71 -2.66 6.79
N VAL A 507 17.99 -1.54 6.83
CA VAL A 507 16.87 -1.25 5.96
C VAL A 507 16.76 0.23 5.63
N ASP A 508 16.32 0.53 4.41
CA ASP A 508 15.85 1.85 4.05
C ASP A 508 14.33 1.85 3.83
N ASN A 509 13.62 2.67 4.62
CA ASN A 509 12.16 2.67 4.75
C ASN A 509 11.59 4.08 4.55
N LEU A 510 12.18 4.88 3.65
CA LEU A 510 11.78 6.27 3.39
C LEU A 510 10.26 6.46 3.23
N PRO A 511 9.67 7.58 3.71
CA PRO A 511 8.27 7.92 3.51
C PRO A 511 7.87 7.87 2.02
N ILE A 512 6.64 7.42 1.76
CA ILE A 512 6.05 7.43 0.40
C ILE A 512 4.83 8.35 0.29
N ASN A 513 4.33 8.86 1.41
CA ASN A 513 3.17 9.73 1.47
C ASN A 513 3.62 11.20 1.58
N ILE A 514 4.21 11.71 0.50
CA ILE A 514 4.65 13.10 0.41
C ILE A 514 3.42 13.94 0.04
N HIS A 515 2.74 14.46 1.07
CA HIS A 515 1.77 15.52 0.86
C HIS A 515 2.50 16.74 0.25
N ASN A 516 1.89 17.36 -0.77
CA ASN A 516 2.45 18.41 -1.63
C ASN A 516 3.45 17.92 -2.70
N GLY A 517 2.93 17.56 -3.88
CA GLY A 517 3.68 17.63 -5.16
C GLY A 517 4.92 16.76 -5.33
N GLY A 518 5.16 15.78 -4.45
CA GLY A 518 6.39 14.98 -4.44
C GLY A 518 6.68 14.27 -5.76
N ASP A 519 7.96 14.28 -6.16
CA ASP A 519 8.45 13.63 -7.38
C ASP A 519 8.01 12.15 -7.46
N GLN A 520 7.28 11.81 -8.52
CA GLN A 520 6.79 10.45 -8.76
C GLN A 520 7.94 9.45 -8.94
N LYS A 521 9.11 9.90 -9.43
CA LYS A 521 10.34 9.08 -9.55
C LYS A 521 10.86 8.74 -8.15
N ALA A 522 10.98 9.71 -7.24
CA ALA A 522 11.30 9.48 -5.83
C ALA A 522 10.31 8.53 -5.12
N ILE A 523 8.99 8.73 -5.25
CA ILE A 523 7.98 7.83 -4.65
C ILE A 523 8.13 6.39 -5.19
N ARG A 524 8.41 6.22 -6.48
CA ARG A 524 8.65 4.91 -7.11
C ARG A 524 9.95 4.26 -6.62
N ILE A 525 11.00 5.03 -6.37
CA ILE A 525 12.26 4.55 -5.77
C ILE A 525 12.03 4.12 -4.32
N ASN A 526 11.38 4.94 -3.50
CA ASN A 526 11.09 4.64 -2.10
C ASN A 526 10.24 3.38 -1.96
N ARG A 527 9.25 3.17 -2.84
CA ARG A 527 8.47 1.91 -2.89
C ARG A 527 9.35 0.70 -3.18
N LYS A 528 10.25 0.75 -4.16
CA LYS A 528 11.21 -0.33 -4.45
C LYS A 528 12.13 -0.61 -3.26
N ARG A 529 12.64 0.42 -2.57
CA ARG A 529 13.47 0.27 -1.36
C ARG A 529 12.71 -0.42 -0.24
N ARG A 530 11.48 0.04 0.08
CA ARG A 530 10.58 -0.61 1.05
C ARG A 530 10.29 -2.07 0.71
N GLU A 531 10.08 -2.41 -0.56
CA GLU A 531 9.88 -3.80 -1.00
C GLU A 531 11.10 -4.69 -0.72
N LYS A 532 12.32 -4.18 -0.96
CA LYS A 532 13.57 -4.88 -0.61
C LYS A 532 13.74 -5.00 0.92
N SER A 533 13.59 -3.90 1.66
CA SER A 533 13.65 -3.87 3.13
C SER A 533 12.67 -4.88 3.77
N ARG A 534 11.41 -4.90 3.29
CA ARG A 534 10.40 -5.89 3.67
C ARG A 534 10.86 -7.32 3.39
N ALA A 535 11.42 -7.59 2.21
CA ALA A 535 11.87 -8.92 1.83
C ALA A 535 13.02 -9.42 2.73
N ILE A 536 14.00 -8.56 3.03
CA ILE A 536 15.11 -8.85 3.96
C ILE A 536 14.54 -9.21 5.34
N LEU A 537 13.73 -8.32 5.92
CA LEU A 537 13.13 -8.52 7.24
C LEU A 537 12.29 -9.80 7.32
N LEU A 538 11.41 -10.06 6.37
CA LEU A 538 10.52 -11.24 6.44
C LEU A 538 11.24 -12.57 6.17
N ASN A 539 12.25 -12.59 5.28
CA ASN A 539 13.11 -13.77 5.11
C ASN A 539 13.86 -14.10 6.42
N TYR A 540 14.37 -13.08 7.13
CA TYR A 540 14.98 -13.24 8.45
C TYR A 540 13.97 -13.70 9.51
N LEU A 541 12.83 -13.02 9.63
CA LEU A 541 11.82 -13.28 10.65
C LEU A 541 11.27 -14.71 10.57
N LYS A 542 11.18 -15.27 9.36
CA LYS A 542 10.80 -16.68 9.14
C LYS A 542 11.76 -17.67 9.83
N SER A 543 13.07 -17.39 9.86
CA SER A 543 14.02 -18.27 10.55
C SER A 543 14.22 -17.92 12.03
N ALA A 544 13.96 -16.67 12.43
CA ALA A 544 14.11 -16.20 13.81
C ALA A 544 12.95 -16.59 14.74
N CYS A 545 11.70 -16.55 14.28
CA CYS A 545 10.51 -16.74 15.14
C CYS A 545 10.21 -18.22 15.51
N ARG A 546 11.24 -18.98 15.89
CA ARG A 546 11.13 -20.42 16.25
C ARG A 546 10.61 -20.65 17.67
N GLU A 547 10.87 -19.73 18.58
CA GLU A 547 10.62 -19.86 20.01
C GLU A 547 9.88 -18.62 20.53
N TYR A 548 9.33 -18.70 21.74
CA TYR A 548 8.66 -17.59 22.41
C TYR A 548 9.42 -17.25 23.69
N TYR A 549 9.77 -15.98 23.82
CA TYR A 549 10.17 -15.39 25.08
C TYR A 549 8.96 -15.24 25.99
N LYS A 550 9.08 -15.80 27.20
CA LYS A 550 8.18 -15.59 28.34
C LYS A 550 9.01 -15.45 29.61
N LEU A 551 8.58 -14.57 30.50
CA LEU A 551 8.95 -14.61 31.92
C LEU A 551 8.20 -15.75 32.62
N LYS A 552 8.70 -16.26 33.74
CA LYS A 552 8.08 -17.38 34.47
C LYS A 552 6.66 -17.05 34.96
N VAL A 553 6.40 -15.78 35.29
CA VAL A 553 5.09 -15.25 35.68
C VAL A 553 4.17 -14.92 34.50
N TRP A 554 4.62 -15.02 33.23
CA TRP A 554 3.89 -14.54 32.06
C TRP A 554 2.45 -15.07 31.99
N ASP A 555 2.26 -16.38 32.14
CA ASP A 555 0.95 -17.01 32.02
C ASP A 555 0.03 -16.71 33.21
N ARG A 556 0.61 -16.59 34.42
CA ARG A 556 -0.11 -16.14 35.62
C ARG A 556 -0.57 -14.68 35.49
N LEU A 557 0.30 -13.83 34.97
CA LEU A 557 0.06 -12.41 34.76
C LEU A 557 -0.97 -12.19 33.65
N HIS A 558 -0.87 -12.93 32.54
CA HIS A 558 -1.89 -12.97 31.49
C HIS A 558 -3.27 -13.34 32.03
N ALA A 559 -3.36 -14.40 32.86
CA ALA A 559 -4.64 -14.83 33.45
C ALA A 559 -5.29 -13.74 34.33
N LYS A 560 -4.50 -13.04 35.16
CA LYS A 560 -4.96 -11.92 36.00
C LYS A 560 -5.36 -10.68 35.18
N ILE A 561 -4.59 -10.33 34.15
CA ILE A 561 -4.96 -9.22 33.26
C ILE A 561 -6.27 -9.56 32.53
N THR A 562 -6.42 -10.82 32.09
CA THR A 562 -7.66 -11.30 31.44
C THR A 562 -8.88 -11.21 32.35
N SER A 563 -8.78 -11.44 33.67
CA SER A 563 -9.92 -11.25 34.57
C SER A 563 -10.32 -9.77 34.66
N TYR A 564 -9.35 -8.86 34.86
CA TYR A 564 -9.64 -7.42 34.90
C TYR A 564 -10.22 -6.90 33.58
N MET A 565 -9.79 -7.44 32.42
CA MET A 565 -10.35 -7.05 31.12
C MET A 565 -11.78 -7.58 30.93
N LYS A 566 -12.10 -8.80 31.36
CA LYS A 566 -13.47 -9.35 31.29
C LYS A 566 -14.47 -8.58 32.14
N GLU A 567 -14.02 -7.98 33.24
CA GLU A 567 -14.85 -7.07 34.04
C GLU A 567 -15.26 -5.82 33.23
N THR A 568 -14.45 -5.35 32.26
CA THR A 568 -14.81 -4.20 31.40
C THR A 568 -15.91 -4.50 30.38
N GLU A 569 -15.94 -5.70 29.80
CA GLU A 569 -16.90 -6.06 28.75
C GLU A 569 -18.33 -6.19 29.29
N SER A 570 -18.49 -6.46 30.60
CA SER A 570 -19.78 -6.58 31.26
C SER A 570 -20.38 -5.23 31.70
N VAL A 571 -19.58 -4.16 31.76
CA VAL A 571 -20.00 -2.83 32.24
C VAL A 571 -19.93 -1.83 31.09
N LYS A 572 -21.01 -1.05 30.88
CA LYS A 572 -20.99 0.15 30.03
C LYS A 572 -20.02 1.17 30.64
N SER A 573 -18.74 1.05 30.29
CA SER A 573 -17.64 1.57 31.09
C SER A 573 -17.48 3.09 30.98
N THR A 574 -17.36 3.75 32.14
CA THR A 574 -16.99 5.16 32.25
C THR A 574 -15.48 5.32 32.38
N SER A 575 -14.94 6.51 32.07
CA SER A 575 -13.48 6.78 32.08
C SER A 575 -12.79 6.52 33.43
N LYS A 576 -13.51 6.65 34.55
CA LYS A 576 -13.01 6.31 35.90
C LYS A 576 -12.79 4.81 36.11
N ILE A 577 -13.57 3.95 35.44
CA ILE A 577 -13.42 2.48 35.54
C ILE A 577 -12.19 2.03 34.75
N ILE A 578 -12.01 2.55 33.53
CA ILE A 578 -10.87 2.26 32.66
C ILE A 578 -9.54 2.60 33.36
N SER A 579 -9.42 3.83 33.88
CA SER A 579 -8.21 4.28 34.57
C SER A 579 -7.91 3.50 35.87
N ASN A 580 -8.94 3.01 36.59
CA ASN A 580 -8.74 2.10 37.73
C ASN A 580 -8.22 0.72 37.31
N ILE A 581 -8.69 0.20 36.17
CA ILE A 581 -8.25 -1.10 35.65
C ILE A 581 -6.83 -1.02 35.10
N GLU A 582 -6.48 0.06 34.39
CA GLU A 582 -5.10 0.39 34.06
C GLU A 582 -4.22 0.44 35.33
N ASN A 583 -4.64 1.15 36.38
CA ASN A 583 -3.90 1.19 37.65
C ASN A 583 -3.66 -0.22 38.24
N ASN A 584 -4.65 -1.12 38.13
CA ASN A 584 -4.54 -2.50 38.63
C ASN A 584 -3.59 -3.34 37.75
N VAL A 585 -3.65 -3.18 36.43
CA VAL A 585 -2.72 -3.83 35.49
C VAL A 585 -1.29 -3.37 35.74
N ALA A 586 -1.00 -2.06 35.82
CA ALA A 586 0.33 -1.57 36.16
C ALA A 586 0.86 -2.14 37.47
N LYS A 587 0.06 -2.11 38.55
CA LYS A 587 0.47 -2.64 39.87
C LYS A 587 0.75 -4.14 39.85
N GLU A 588 -0.05 -4.91 39.14
CA GLU A 588 0.16 -6.36 39.03
C GLU A 588 1.39 -6.67 38.17
N VAL A 589 1.57 -6.01 37.04
CA VAL A 589 2.76 -6.13 36.18
C VAL A 589 4.02 -5.75 36.97
N GLU A 590 4.03 -4.59 37.64
CA GLU A 590 5.14 -4.12 38.49
C GLU A 590 5.56 -5.17 39.53
N ARG A 591 4.61 -5.65 40.33
CA ARG A 591 4.87 -6.64 41.40
C ARG A 591 5.47 -7.93 40.87
N ASN A 592 5.00 -8.41 39.72
CA ASN A 592 5.47 -9.67 39.12
C ASN A 592 6.84 -9.48 38.44
N LEU A 593 7.07 -8.36 37.75
CA LEU A 593 8.35 -8.05 37.11
C LEU A 593 9.46 -7.84 38.14
N ASN A 594 9.20 -7.13 39.24
CA ASN A 594 10.19 -6.86 40.29
C ASN A 594 10.73 -8.16 40.95
N LEU A 595 9.99 -9.27 40.87
CA LEU A 595 10.42 -10.58 41.39
C LEU A 595 11.34 -11.34 40.44
N GLU A 596 11.22 -11.13 39.12
CA GLU A 596 12.03 -11.82 38.11
C GLU A 596 13.16 -10.98 37.51
N VAL A 597 13.00 -9.65 37.52
CA VAL A 597 13.97 -8.68 36.99
C VAL A 597 14.21 -7.59 38.05
N PRO A 598 14.85 -7.91 39.21
CA PRO A 598 15.04 -6.95 40.30
C PRO A 598 15.86 -5.71 39.91
N THR A 599 16.65 -5.75 38.84
CA THR A 599 17.33 -4.55 38.32
C THR A 599 16.34 -3.49 37.82
N LEU A 600 15.15 -3.90 37.34
CA LEU A 600 14.10 -2.98 36.89
C LEU A 600 13.52 -2.16 38.06
N PHE A 601 13.44 -2.75 39.26
CA PHE A 601 13.02 -2.04 40.47
C PHE A 601 14.06 -1.00 40.93
N LYS A 602 15.35 -1.28 40.71
CA LYS A 602 16.46 -0.38 41.07
C LYS A 602 16.59 0.82 40.12
N ILE A 603 15.77 0.90 39.07
CA ILE A 603 15.68 2.07 38.21
C ILE A 603 14.96 3.19 38.96
N ASN A 604 15.68 4.26 39.30
CA ASN A 604 15.07 5.47 39.83
C ASN A 604 14.44 6.28 38.69
N PHE A 605 13.23 5.88 38.30
CA PHE A 605 12.42 6.54 37.28
C PHE A 605 12.17 8.02 37.59
N ASP A 606 12.03 8.40 38.86
CA ASP A 606 11.69 9.78 39.25
C ASP A 606 12.89 10.71 39.10
N ALA A 607 14.09 10.28 39.52
CA ALA A 607 15.34 11.02 39.28
C ALA A 607 15.69 11.09 37.78
N TYR A 608 15.39 10.02 37.03
CA TYR A 608 15.53 10.01 35.57
C TYR A 608 14.59 11.05 34.92
N CYS A 609 13.30 11.06 35.26
CA CYS A 609 12.36 12.05 34.73
C CYS A 609 12.72 13.48 35.14
N ALA A 610 13.20 13.70 36.37
CA ALA A 610 13.69 15.01 36.80
C ALA A 610 14.89 15.48 35.95
N TYR A 611 15.88 14.61 35.73
CA TYR A 611 17.05 14.90 34.90
C TYR A 611 16.66 15.25 33.45
N GLN A 612 15.73 14.51 32.85
CA GLN A 612 15.25 14.80 31.49
C GLN A 612 14.53 16.14 31.41
N ASN A 613 13.64 16.44 32.36
CA ASN A 613 12.98 17.74 32.41
C ASN A 613 13.99 18.89 32.57
N THR A 614 15.05 18.72 33.38
CA THR A 614 16.12 19.72 33.50
C THR A 614 16.91 19.90 32.20
N LEU A 615 17.22 18.83 31.47
CA LEU A 615 17.87 18.92 30.16
C LEU A 615 16.98 19.60 29.11
N GLU A 616 15.67 19.33 29.11
CA GLU A 616 14.72 19.97 28.20
C GLU A 616 14.59 21.47 28.49
N ILE A 617 14.52 21.86 29.76
CA ILE A 617 14.58 23.27 30.19
C ILE A 617 15.88 23.94 29.72
N LEU A 618 17.04 23.29 29.93
CA LEU A 618 18.34 23.83 29.50
C LEU A 618 18.44 23.99 27.97
N LYS A 619 17.96 23.02 27.19
CA LYS A 619 17.90 23.13 25.71
C LYS A 619 17.05 24.32 25.28
N ASN A 620 15.89 24.52 25.91
CA ASN A 620 14.99 25.62 25.59
C ASN A 620 15.62 26.98 25.92
N ILE A 621 16.30 27.12 27.06
CA ILE A 621 17.07 28.34 27.42
C ILE A 621 18.16 28.61 26.37
N THR A 622 18.99 27.60 26.04
CA THR A 622 20.02 27.79 25.00
C THR A 622 19.47 28.06 23.59
N SER A 623 18.17 27.86 23.37
CA SER A 623 17.51 28.18 22.10
C SER A 623 16.97 29.62 22.10
N SER A 624 16.37 30.09 23.20
CA SER A 624 15.95 31.50 23.34
C SER A 624 17.13 32.47 23.30
N ASP A 625 18.24 32.11 23.95
CA ASP A 625 19.43 32.96 24.04
C ASP A 625 20.10 33.16 22.66
N ILE A 626 19.81 32.31 21.66
CA ILE A 626 20.32 32.44 20.29
C ILE A 626 19.41 33.35 19.43
N GLU A 627 18.11 33.45 19.76
CA GLU A 627 17.20 34.38 19.06
C GLU A 627 17.43 35.83 19.53
N GLU A 628 17.57 36.09 20.84
CA GLU A 628 17.85 37.45 21.34
C GLU A 628 19.20 38.01 20.86
N ASN A 629 20.22 37.17 20.64
CA ASN A 629 21.53 37.62 20.16
C ASN A 629 21.57 37.94 18.65
N ASN A 630 20.52 37.64 17.87
CA ASN A 630 20.49 37.92 16.43
C ASN A 630 19.78 39.25 16.06
N GLU A 631 19.05 39.88 16.97
CA GLU A 631 18.47 41.23 16.73
C GLU A 631 19.47 42.37 17.01
N GLY A 632 20.60 42.09 17.68
CA GLY A 632 21.55 43.11 18.13
C GLY A 632 22.53 43.67 17.07
N ASN A 633 22.66 43.05 15.89
CA ASN A 633 23.66 43.45 14.88
C ASN A 633 23.02 43.98 13.58
N LYS A 634 22.39 45.16 13.68
CA LYS A 634 22.10 46.06 12.55
C LYS A 634 22.35 47.52 12.93
N TYR A 635 23.57 47.98 12.70
CA TYR A 635 23.95 49.38 12.55
C TYR A 635 24.96 49.49 11.39
#